data_AF-A0A2U1WDC4-F1
#
_entry.id   AF-A0A2U1WDC4-F1
#
_cell.length_a   1.000
_cell.length_b   1.000
_cell.length_c   1.000
_cell.angle_alpha   90.00
_cell.angle_beta   90.00
_cell.angle_gamma   90.00
#
_symmetry.space_group_name_H-M   'P 1'
#
loop_
_entity.id
_entity.type
_entity.pdbx_description
1 polymer ?
#
loop_
_entity_poly.entity_id
_entity_poly.type
_entity_poly.pdbx_seq_one_letter_code
_entity_poly.pdbx_strand_id
1 'polypeptide(L)'
;MRLIAILLFLAALLAGGLAVPSLTSRSAIRESAGTVRIAYAGNLSEGGQDIVRALGLLADGINAAGGIDGLQLQFVPFDDHGVSPSARKAAAEIVEDDSILAVIGHDSSATSLAAAPIYAAAGIPALSPMASETSLTRNNAWYFRIGHSDEREAAFMADYVRLGLLADSVALLRTPQTVTERLAVPLRDVMPQRGVGLRLDAAINPAASGFARDIADFVGTLRGLPAETVVVLLATEEPAVMLIQALRDAGVTNRILGPNWLGAPSFGRQLSRLPRESSHPGLYTGKLFVISSFLPDIANQQANRLLAAYDAQFGPLGNWAALYAYDAGQLLIAAVRRAGLAASWSTRASARRMVRDQLAAIRSVLHAVPGVTGPLYFGEDGTPERALGIGQFTTGTGPEDGLTTALTQLRYAADADGSGGNGNRGAMRPLSVVHVGMSVSRISDIDPVNRSARIEFDLWFRYRNVPDSPPPEAVTDIQFLDTVEPVMLGVPVEQARNGDEDYRLYHVTGRFLMDAWQDARAPLGGHRVGLRFRSRDLNHERMIFAADEGDGSAHRDLARVLAGRKVAGAGWAVTDAVLTADIPAAVPGAQIRPEERRAGRDAPTVRFELSIEPQDRGLRRQIGGLPALIGVWGACLLLLALRGAEAWQSDRRFPRLFLLVESAATGVGLLAAESALINGFARIDAERAMAATVTAFDVAWWLVPALFINLALHRFAWDPLEASSERAIPQVVKSTVSLLILILAVFGVIAQVFQKDLTSLLATSGVLAMIIGLSLQSNLSNIFSGMVLNLERPFRRGDWIKVGDAPIGQVIDISWRSTKIQTFNNTVVSIPNAVAAGTRIENCSHPNNRFIAQMLLHVTLGHDPDRIVNLLTDALRLVKSVDGRKHLGLVWVKFNGIDEFGMRFLVSFDLTDRSLLQSQEHAVLISIHSVFRHAGVTLAQRHANIRLVEGGTDAADAHPDAASLIAAASLFQPLDNPARERLAAGARPQRVAIGTPLYRQGDAGRSLFLVAEGIVALSTTGLDGTEIELSRLGPGALFGESVLLDGAARTSSARTLGPALLYEIDETVLAQALDGQPSLRDLLGRIASTRSADGRDTGRPDEDDRQRGQGTGMLARLRDAFGFSDVNA
;
A
#
# COMPACT_ATOMS: atom_id res chain seq x y z
N MET A 1 4.65 8.54 -18.98
CA MET A 1 3.35 9.24 -19.09
C MET A 1 2.31 8.47 -19.89
N ARG A 2 2.58 8.00 -21.13
CA ARG A 2 1.68 7.08 -21.87
C ARG A 2 1.19 5.89 -21.02
N LEU A 3 2.09 5.29 -20.24
CA LEU A 3 1.77 4.17 -19.35
C LEU A 3 0.74 4.53 -18.26
N ILE A 4 0.79 5.73 -17.68
CA ILE A 4 -0.07 6.13 -16.56
C ILE A 4 -1.51 6.36 -17.04
N ALA A 5 -1.69 7.03 -18.18
CA ALA A 5 -2.99 7.21 -18.80
C ALA A 5 -3.62 5.87 -19.23
N ILE A 6 -2.81 4.94 -19.77
CA ILE A 6 -3.25 3.59 -20.12
C ILE A 6 -3.66 2.80 -18.87
N LEU A 7 -2.91 2.90 -17.78
CA LEU A 7 -3.24 2.23 -16.50
C LEU A 7 -4.52 2.78 -15.88
N LEU A 8 -4.75 4.10 -15.91
CA LEU A 8 -6.00 4.71 -15.44
C LEU A 8 -7.20 4.29 -16.31
N PHE A 9 -7.00 4.20 -17.63
CA PHE A 9 -8.04 3.73 -18.55
C PHE A 9 -8.36 2.23 -18.37
N LEU A 10 -7.35 1.39 -18.15
CA LEU A 10 -7.53 -0.03 -17.81
C LEU A 10 -8.24 -0.20 -16.47
N ALA A 11 -7.89 0.61 -15.46
CA ALA A 11 -8.60 0.64 -14.18
C ALA A 11 -10.06 1.06 -14.35
N ALA A 12 -10.36 2.02 -15.23
CA ALA A 12 -11.73 2.43 -15.57
C ALA A 12 -12.52 1.30 -16.24
N LEU A 13 -11.90 0.52 -17.14
CA LEU A 13 -12.51 -0.63 -17.80
C LEU A 13 -12.77 -1.79 -16.82
N LEU A 14 -11.81 -2.09 -15.93
CA LEU A 14 -11.98 -3.09 -14.87
C LEU A 14 -13.10 -2.70 -13.89
N ALA A 15 -13.15 -1.44 -13.47
CA ALA A 15 -14.21 -0.92 -12.60
C ALA A 15 -15.58 -0.90 -13.30
N GLY A 16 -15.62 -0.55 -14.60
CA GLY A 16 -16.82 -0.58 -15.43
C GLY A 16 -17.36 -2.00 -15.67
N GLY A 17 -16.47 -2.99 -15.82
CA GLY A 17 -16.83 -4.40 -15.96
C GLY A 17 -17.43 -5.01 -14.67
N LEU A 18 -16.97 -4.55 -13.50
CA LEU A 18 -17.51 -4.95 -12.19
C LEU A 18 -18.84 -4.25 -11.83
N ALA A 19 -19.24 -3.23 -12.59
CA ALA A 19 -20.47 -2.47 -12.36
C ALA A 19 -21.72 -3.04 -13.09
N VAL A 20 -21.58 -4.14 -13.85
CA VAL A 20 -22.70 -4.78 -14.54
C VAL A 20 -23.14 -6.05 -13.79
N PRO A 21 -24.06 -5.88 -12.82
CA PRO A 21 -25.25 -6.71 -12.87
C PRO A 21 -26.52 -5.89 -12.69
N SER A 22 -27.61 -6.34 -13.32
CA SER A 22 -29.01 -5.89 -13.20
C SER A 22 -29.43 -4.59 -13.93
N LEU A 23 -29.40 -4.62 -15.27
CA LEU A 23 -30.31 -3.80 -16.09
C LEU A 23 -31.29 -4.64 -16.94
N THR A 24 -31.35 -5.95 -16.72
CA THR A 24 -32.22 -6.86 -17.47
C THR A 24 -33.19 -7.59 -16.53
N SER A 25 -34.25 -6.90 -16.10
CA SER A 25 -35.61 -7.45 -15.98
C SER A 25 -36.55 -6.38 -15.41
N ARG A 26 -36.89 -5.36 -16.20
CA ARG A 26 -38.16 -4.65 -16.03
C ARG A 26 -39.10 -5.15 -17.11
N SER A 27 -39.76 -6.27 -16.83
CA SER A 27 -40.98 -6.63 -17.56
C SER A 27 -42.07 -5.68 -17.13
N ALA A 28 -42.37 -4.72 -18.00
CA ALA A 28 -43.55 -3.88 -17.93
C ALA A 28 -44.80 -4.76 -18.08
N ILE A 29 -45.56 -4.98 -17.01
CA ILE A 29 -46.95 -5.46 -17.06
C ILE A 29 -47.79 -4.78 -15.96
N ARG A 30 -48.76 -3.99 -16.44
CA ARG A 30 -50.08 -3.61 -15.86
C ARG A 30 -50.14 -2.73 -14.62
N GLU A 31 -50.27 -1.44 -14.88
CA GLU A 31 -51.13 -0.54 -14.11
C GLU A 31 -52.60 -1.00 -14.16
N SER A 32 -53.33 -0.64 -13.09
CA SER A 32 -54.78 -0.73 -12.86
C SER A 32 -55.36 -1.93 -12.06
N ALA A 33 -54.75 -2.34 -10.92
CA ALA A 33 -55.43 -3.01 -9.77
C ALA A 33 -54.52 -3.30 -8.53
N GLY A 34 -53.29 -2.76 -8.47
CA GLY A 34 -52.13 -3.44 -7.88
C GLY A 34 -51.89 -3.39 -6.36
N THR A 35 -52.90 -3.23 -5.50
CA THR A 35 -52.68 -3.05 -4.04
C THR A 35 -53.56 -3.97 -3.18
N VAL A 36 -52.95 -4.68 -2.23
CA VAL A 36 -53.61 -5.41 -1.13
C VAL A 36 -53.89 -4.43 0.01
N ARG A 37 -55.17 -4.15 0.30
CA ARG A 37 -55.60 -3.22 1.35
C ARG A 37 -56.14 -4.00 2.57
N ILE A 38 -55.57 -3.73 3.73
CA ILE A 38 -56.00 -4.29 5.03
C ILE A 38 -56.42 -3.12 5.91
N ALA A 39 -57.62 -3.18 6.49
CA ALA A 39 -58.08 -2.14 7.41
C ALA A 39 -57.41 -2.31 8.77
N TYR A 40 -57.05 -1.21 9.43
CA TYR A 40 -56.79 -1.15 10.86
C TYR A 40 -57.90 -0.34 11.52
N ALA A 41 -58.63 -0.92 12.46
CA ALA A 41 -59.71 -0.27 13.19
C ALA A 41 -59.35 -0.18 14.68
N GLY A 42 -59.29 1.02 15.24
CA GLY A 42 -58.89 1.23 16.64
C GLY A 42 -58.95 2.70 17.06
N ASN A 43 -58.55 2.99 18.29
CA ASN A 43 -58.55 4.36 18.81
C ASN A 43 -57.30 5.10 18.31
N LEU A 44 -57.46 6.02 17.35
CA LEU A 44 -56.34 6.70 16.69
C LEU A 44 -55.70 7.86 17.50
N SER A 45 -55.99 7.95 18.80
CA SER A 45 -55.28 8.86 19.72
C SER A 45 -53.81 8.43 19.96
N GLU A 46 -53.10 9.09 20.89
CA GLU A 46 -51.62 9.02 21.05
C GLU A 46 -51.07 7.58 21.08
N GLY A 47 -51.79 6.59 21.64
CA GLY A 47 -51.40 5.17 21.64
C GLY A 47 -51.74 4.37 20.37
N GLY A 48 -52.73 4.78 19.58
CA GLY A 48 -53.08 4.14 18.30
C GLY A 48 -52.24 4.62 17.12
N GLN A 49 -51.64 5.80 17.21
CA GLN A 49 -50.66 6.26 16.23
C GLN A 49 -49.43 5.35 16.16
N ASP A 50 -48.99 4.81 17.31
CA ASP A 50 -47.88 3.87 17.36
C ASP A 50 -48.19 2.60 16.56
N ILE A 51 -49.43 2.10 16.63
CA ILE A 51 -49.90 0.95 15.85
C ILE A 51 -49.86 1.27 14.36
N VAL A 52 -50.41 2.41 13.93
CA VAL A 52 -50.43 2.83 12.52
C VAL A 52 -49.00 2.95 11.97
N ARG A 53 -48.08 3.56 12.73
CA ARG A 53 -46.68 3.72 12.33
C ARG A 53 -45.95 2.37 12.22
N ALA A 54 -46.16 1.46 13.19
CA ALA A 54 -45.57 0.12 13.14
C ALA A 54 -46.07 -0.70 11.94
N LEU A 55 -47.38 -0.65 11.65
CA LEU A 55 -47.96 -1.24 10.45
C LEU A 55 -47.44 -0.59 9.16
N GLY A 56 -47.18 0.72 9.17
CA GLY A 56 -46.54 1.45 8.08
C GLY A 56 -45.13 0.91 7.78
N LEU A 57 -44.28 0.77 8.79
CA LEU A 57 -42.95 0.18 8.65
C LEU A 57 -43.00 -1.26 8.11
N LEU A 58 -44.00 -2.04 8.52
CA LEU A 58 -44.23 -3.38 7.95
C LEU A 58 -44.55 -3.30 6.45
N ALA A 59 -45.48 -2.42 6.06
CA ALA A 59 -45.85 -2.24 4.65
C ALA A 59 -44.67 -1.77 3.81
N ASP A 60 -43.90 -0.78 4.27
CA ASP A 60 -42.73 -0.26 3.57
C ASP A 60 -41.67 -1.34 3.34
N GLY A 61 -41.39 -2.15 4.36
CA GLY A 61 -40.46 -3.28 4.25
C GLY A 61 -40.90 -4.32 3.22
N ILE A 62 -42.18 -4.68 3.20
CA ILE A 62 -42.74 -5.64 2.23
C ILE A 62 -42.75 -5.05 0.82
N ASN A 63 -43.10 -3.77 0.67
CA ASN A 63 -43.18 -3.07 -0.61
C ASN A 63 -41.79 -2.88 -1.23
N ALA A 64 -40.79 -2.53 -0.42
CA ALA A 64 -39.39 -2.46 -0.86
C ALA A 64 -38.85 -3.81 -1.34
N ALA A 65 -39.35 -4.92 -0.78
CA ALA A 65 -39.01 -6.29 -1.19
C ALA A 65 -39.80 -6.79 -2.43
N GLY A 66 -40.57 -5.92 -3.09
CA GLY A 66 -41.35 -6.27 -4.29
C GLY A 66 -42.82 -6.59 -4.02
N GLY A 67 -43.32 -6.36 -2.80
CA GLY A 67 -44.73 -6.54 -2.44
C GLY A 67 -45.13 -7.99 -2.15
N ILE A 68 -46.42 -8.28 -2.22
CA ILE A 68 -46.98 -9.63 -2.10
C ILE A 68 -47.36 -10.10 -3.51
N ASP A 69 -46.62 -11.06 -4.05
CA ASP A 69 -46.74 -11.52 -5.45
C ASP A 69 -46.73 -10.36 -6.48
N GLY A 70 -45.94 -9.30 -6.20
CA GLY A 70 -45.84 -8.10 -7.05
C GLY A 70 -46.86 -7.00 -6.73
N LEU A 71 -47.81 -7.23 -5.81
CA LEU A 71 -48.81 -6.25 -5.38
C LEU A 71 -48.32 -5.46 -4.17
N GLN A 72 -48.56 -4.15 -4.15
CA GLN A 72 -48.21 -3.29 -3.01
C GLN A 72 -49.14 -3.59 -1.83
N LEU A 73 -48.63 -3.51 -0.60
CA LEU A 73 -49.40 -3.63 0.63
C LEU A 73 -49.71 -2.24 1.19
N GLN A 74 -50.95 -2.03 1.64
CA GLN A 74 -51.36 -0.82 2.32
C GLN A 74 -52.27 -1.14 3.52
N PHE A 75 -51.95 -0.57 4.69
CA PHE A 75 -52.84 -0.54 5.83
C PHE A 75 -53.68 0.74 5.81
N VAL A 76 -55.00 0.61 6.00
CA VAL A 76 -55.96 1.72 5.93
C VAL A 76 -56.57 1.95 7.32
N PRO A 77 -56.29 3.08 7.99
CA PRO A 77 -56.77 3.33 9.35
C PRO A 77 -58.24 3.79 9.38
N PHE A 78 -59.00 3.30 10.36
CA PHE A 78 -60.38 3.68 10.69
C PHE A 78 -60.48 3.96 12.20
N ASP A 79 -60.96 5.15 12.57
CA ASP A 79 -61.07 5.55 13.97
C ASP A 79 -62.36 5.04 14.61
N ASP A 80 -62.23 4.20 15.64
CA ASP A 80 -63.35 3.72 16.45
C ASP A 80 -63.51 4.47 17.77
N HIS A 81 -62.65 5.45 18.07
CA HIS A 81 -62.60 6.22 19.32
C HIS A 81 -62.54 5.37 20.61
N GLY A 82 -62.26 4.07 20.53
CA GLY A 82 -62.24 3.14 21.64
C GLY A 82 -63.61 2.79 22.25
N VAL A 83 -64.72 3.12 21.58
CA VAL A 83 -66.08 2.92 22.13
C VAL A 83 -67.01 2.13 21.20
N SER A 84 -67.88 1.30 21.77
CA SER A 84 -68.70 0.34 20.99
C SER A 84 -69.63 0.96 19.91
N PRO A 85 -70.26 2.15 20.09
CA PRO A 85 -71.07 2.76 19.02
C PRO A 85 -70.24 3.14 17.79
N SER A 86 -69.10 3.79 18.01
CA SER A 86 -68.18 4.20 16.95
C SER A 86 -67.52 3.00 16.27
N ALA A 87 -67.22 1.93 17.00
CA ALA A 87 -66.73 0.67 16.43
C ALA A 87 -67.72 0.03 15.45
N ARG A 88 -69.03 0.06 15.72
CA ARG A 88 -70.04 -0.42 14.75
C ARG A 88 -70.07 0.42 13.48
N LYS A 89 -69.92 1.73 13.63
CA LYS A 89 -69.88 2.66 12.50
C LYS A 89 -68.64 2.42 11.63
N ALA A 90 -67.46 2.33 12.24
CA ALA A 90 -66.22 2.00 11.53
C ALA A 90 -66.31 0.64 10.83
N ALA A 91 -66.88 -0.37 11.48
CA ALA A 91 -67.10 -1.68 10.86
C ALA A 91 -68.04 -1.63 9.65
N ALA A 92 -69.10 -0.81 9.69
CA ALA A 92 -69.98 -0.59 8.55
C ALA A 92 -69.25 0.11 7.38
N GLU A 93 -68.46 1.16 7.67
CA GLU A 93 -67.65 1.86 6.67
C GLU A 93 -66.60 0.93 6.03
N ILE A 94 -65.98 0.04 6.81
CA ILE A 94 -65.04 -0.98 6.30
C ILE A 94 -65.74 -1.98 5.39
N VAL A 95 -66.98 -2.37 5.70
CA VAL A 95 -67.77 -3.29 4.87
C VAL A 95 -68.18 -2.63 3.56
N GLU A 96 -68.44 -1.32 3.55
CA GLU A 96 -68.75 -0.55 2.34
C GLU A 96 -67.53 -0.41 1.40
N ASP A 97 -66.30 -0.44 1.93
CA ASP A 97 -65.08 -0.47 1.11
C ASP A 97 -64.73 -1.89 0.63
N ASP A 98 -65.26 -2.24 -0.56
CA ASP A 98 -65.02 -3.51 -1.25
C ASP A 98 -63.53 -3.81 -1.57
N SER A 99 -62.64 -2.84 -1.40
CA SER A 99 -61.20 -3.05 -1.59
C SER A 99 -60.51 -3.67 -0.37
N ILE A 100 -61.14 -3.64 0.81
CA ILE A 100 -60.57 -4.19 2.05
C ILE A 100 -60.66 -5.72 2.07
N LEU A 101 -59.50 -6.37 2.27
CA LEU A 101 -59.40 -7.83 2.29
C LEU A 101 -59.58 -8.43 3.70
N ALA A 102 -59.08 -7.73 4.72
CA ALA A 102 -59.08 -8.18 6.10
C ALA A 102 -59.03 -6.98 7.05
N VAL A 103 -59.33 -7.20 8.32
CA VAL A 103 -59.31 -6.18 9.38
C VAL A 103 -58.32 -6.58 10.47
N ILE A 104 -57.45 -5.66 10.86
CA ILE A 104 -56.73 -5.68 12.14
C ILE A 104 -57.49 -4.77 13.10
N GLY A 105 -57.83 -5.30 14.27
CA GLY A 105 -58.70 -4.62 15.21
C GLY A 105 -60.07 -5.31 15.33
N HIS A 106 -60.95 -4.84 16.21
CA HIS A 106 -60.75 -3.67 17.05
C HIS A 106 -59.82 -3.94 18.24
N ASP A 107 -59.29 -2.92 18.91
CA ASP A 107 -58.28 -3.12 19.94
C ASP A 107 -58.88 -3.66 21.26
N SER A 108 -60.01 -3.13 21.73
CA SER A 108 -60.62 -3.57 22.98
C SER A 108 -61.59 -4.74 22.80
N SER A 109 -61.83 -5.52 23.85
CA SER A 109 -62.89 -6.55 23.85
C SER A 109 -64.28 -5.96 23.54
N ALA A 110 -64.61 -4.78 24.08
CA ALA A 110 -65.92 -4.16 23.93
C ALA A 110 -66.18 -3.61 22.51
N THR A 111 -65.15 -3.08 21.86
CA THR A 111 -65.22 -2.63 20.46
C THR A 111 -65.22 -3.81 19.50
N SER A 112 -64.42 -4.83 19.78
CA SER A 112 -64.35 -6.06 18.96
C SER A 112 -65.66 -6.82 18.95
N LEU A 113 -66.29 -7.03 20.12
CA LEU A 113 -67.60 -7.68 20.23
C LEU A 113 -68.71 -6.90 19.50
N ALA A 114 -68.62 -5.57 19.50
CA ALA A 114 -69.60 -4.74 18.80
C ALA A 114 -69.49 -4.85 17.27
N ALA A 115 -68.26 -4.99 16.74
CA ALA A 115 -67.99 -5.10 15.31
C ALA A 115 -68.07 -6.54 14.77
N ALA A 116 -67.83 -7.54 15.61
CA ALA A 116 -67.75 -8.95 15.20
C ALA A 116 -68.94 -9.49 14.39
N PRO A 117 -70.21 -9.21 14.74
CA PRO A 117 -71.35 -9.66 13.95
C PRO A 117 -71.39 -9.06 12.54
N ILE A 118 -70.89 -7.83 12.37
CA ILE A 118 -70.89 -7.09 11.10
C ILE A 118 -69.88 -7.73 10.14
N TYR A 119 -68.65 -7.99 10.60
CA TYR A 119 -67.64 -8.66 9.77
C TYR A 119 -67.99 -10.11 9.44
N ALA A 120 -68.60 -10.84 10.39
CA ALA A 120 -69.06 -12.20 10.16
C ALA A 120 -70.16 -12.26 9.08
N ALA A 121 -71.12 -11.31 9.09
CA ALA A 121 -72.16 -11.21 8.08
C ALA A 121 -71.59 -10.82 6.69
N ALA A 122 -70.56 -9.96 6.66
CA ALA A 122 -69.89 -9.52 5.42
C ALA A 122 -68.79 -10.49 4.92
N GLY A 123 -68.50 -11.55 5.68
CA GLY A 123 -67.44 -12.52 5.36
C GLY A 123 -66.05 -11.89 5.28
N ILE A 124 -65.72 -10.98 6.21
CA ILE A 124 -64.40 -10.35 6.30
C ILE A 124 -63.64 -10.95 7.49
N PRO A 125 -62.44 -11.54 7.30
CA PRO A 125 -61.62 -11.96 8.42
C PRO A 125 -61.14 -10.75 9.22
N ALA A 126 -61.38 -10.78 10.53
CA ALA A 126 -60.91 -9.79 11.48
C ALA A 126 -59.96 -10.43 12.51
N LEU A 127 -58.90 -9.72 12.87
CA LEU A 127 -57.88 -10.16 13.81
C LEU A 127 -57.64 -9.07 14.85
N SER A 128 -58.15 -9.27 16.08
CA SER A 128 -57.91 -8.30 17.15
C SER A 128 -56.51 -8.48 17.74
N PRO A 129 -55.69 -7.41 17.85
CA PRO A 129 -54.40 -7.50 18.49
C PRO A 129 -54.54 -7.68 20.00
N MET A 130 -55.50 -7.03 20.67
CA MET A 130 -55.50 -6.86 22.13
C MET A 130 -56.74 -7.41 22.85
N ALA A 131 -57.79 -7.84 22.16
CA ALA A 131 -59.00 -8.34 22.82
C ALA A 131 -58.76 -9.66 23.57
N SER A 132 -59.03 -9.64 24.89
CA SER A 132 -58.84 -10.79 25.79
C SER A 132 -60.12 -11.61 26.03
N GLU A 133 -61.26 -11.13 25.57
CA GLU A 133 -62.57 -11.76 25.78
C GLU A 133 -62.73 -13.03 24.94
N THR A 134 -62.91 -14.18 25.60
CA THR A 134 -62.88 -15.48 24.90
C THR A 134 -64.12 -15.74 24.05
N SER A 135 -65.25 -15.12 24.38
CA SER A 135 -66.46 -15.18 23.55
C SER A 135 -66.30 -14.55 22.16
N LEU A 136 -65.25 -13.76 21.92
CA LEU A 136 -64.96 -13.16 20.62
C LEU A 136 -64.61 -14.19 19.54
N THR A 137 -63.90 -15.26 19.94
CA THR A 137 -63.42 -16.32 19.03
C THR A 137 -64.26 -17.59 19.16
N ARG A 138 -64.79 -17.90 20.35
CA ARG A 138 -65.76 -18.99 20.53
C ARG A 138 -67.03 -18.70 19.71
N ASN A 139 -67.35 -19.59 18.78
CA ASN A 139 -68.50 -19.51 17.87
C ASN A 139 -68.41 -18.40 16.80
N ASN A 140 -67.22 -17.89 16.49
CA ASN A 140 -67.03 -16.94 15.39
C ASN A 140 -65.86 -17.33 14.49
N ALA A 141 -66.15 -17.99 13.37
CA ALA A 141 -65.14 -18.46 12.42
C ALA A 141 -64.44 -17.35 11.60
N TRP A 142 -64.90 -16.09 11.74
CA TRP A 142 -64.37 -14.93 11.02
C TRP A 142 -63.50 -14.03 11.89
N TYR A 143 -63.45 -14.27 13.20
CA TYR A 143 -62.71 -13.45 14.12
C TYR A 143 -61.60 -14.26 14.79
N PHE A 144 -60.40 -13.71 14.77
CA PHE A 144 -59.20 -14.25 15.38
C PHE A 144 -58.64 -13.24 16.39
N ARG A 145 -57.73 -13.66 17.26
CA ARG A 145 -57.05 -12.75 18.19
C ARG A 145 -55.58 -13.09 18.40
N ILE A 146 -54.78 -12.10 18.77
CA ILE A 146 -53.37 -12.26 19.17
C ILE A 146 -53.19 -12.12 20.68
N GLY A 147 -54.06 -11.36 21.35
CA GLY A 147 -54.10 -11.27 22.80
C GLY A 147 -54.44 -12.62 23.45
N HIS A 148 -53.87 -12.85 24.64
CA HIS A 148 -54.25 -13.98 25.49
C HIS A 148 -55.63 -13.74 26.14
N SER A 149 -56.22 -14.80 26.70
CA SER A 149 -57.49 -14.68 27.40
C SER A 149 -57.35 -14.27 28.86
N ASP A 150 -58.42 -13.71 29.42
CA ASP A 150 -58.49 -13.37 30.87
C ASP A 150 -58.31 -14.63 31.74
N GLU A 151 -58.89 -15.77 31.33
CA GLU A 151 -58.77 -17.02 32.09
C GLU A 151 -57.33 -17.56 32.08
N ARG A 152 -56.64 -17.42 30.94
CA ARG A 152 -55.24 -17.83 30.82
C ARG A 152 -54.31 -16.93 31.61
N GLU A 153 -54.58 -15.62 31.62
CA GLU A 153 -53.83 -14.66 32.43
C GLU A 153 -54.03 -14.95 33.92
N ALA A 154 -55.27 -15.16 34.38
CA ALA A 154 -55.57 -15.49 35.76
C ALA A 154 -54.89 -16.80 36.22
N ALA A 155 -54.89 -17.84 35.39
CA ALA A 155 -54.19 -19.08 35.66
C ALA A 155 -52.67 -18.88 35.75
N PHE A 156 -52.10 -18.10 34.83
CA PHE A 156 -50.68 -17.76 34.85
C PHE A 156 -50.30 -16.96 36.11
N MET A 157 -51.12 -15.98 36.52
CA MET A 157 -50.89 -15.23 37.77
C MET A 157 -50.87 -16.16 38.99
N ALA A 158 -51.80 -17.10 39.08
CA ALA A 158 -51.86 -18.06 40.19
C ALA A 158 -50.65 -18.99 40.22
N ASP A 159 -50.28 -19.55 39.07
CA ASP A 159 -49.09 -20.39 38.95
C ASP A 159 -47.80 -19.58 39.23
N TYR A 160 -47.73 -18.31 38.80
CA TYR A 160 -46.57 -17.44 39.03
C TYR A 160 -46.39 -17.06 40.50
N VAL A 161 -47.49 -16.79 41.23
CA VAL A 161 -47.43 -16.57 42.69
C VAL A 161 -46.82 -17.78 43.38
N ARG A 162 -47.28 -18.99 43.04
CA ARG A 162 -46.81 -20.24 43.66
C ARG A 162 -45.40 -20.64 43.25
N LEU A 163 -45.09 -20.63 41.95
CA LEU A 163 -43.87 -21.22 41.38
C LEU A 163 -42.77 -20.18 41.15
N GLY A 164 -43.12 -18.95 40.79
CA GLY A 164 -42.17 -17.86 40.52
C GLY A 164 -41.83 -17.04 41.77
N LEU A 165 -42.87 -16.59 42.49
CA LEU A 165 -42.71 -15.80 43.71
C LEU A 165 -42.57 -16.64 44.98
N LEU A 166 -42.77 -17.96 44.89
CA LEU A 166 -42.70 -18.91 46.00
C LEU A 166 -43.61 -18.54 47.18
N ALA A 167 -44.81 -18.04 46.87
CA ALA A 167 -45.81 -17.63 47.85
C ALA A 167 -47.11 -18.44 47.69
N ASP A 168 -47.82 -18.64 48.79
CA ASP A 168 -49.08 -19.40 48.86
C ASP A 168 -50.27 -18.55 49.34
N SER A 169 -50.07 -17.23 49.46
CA SER A 169 -51.03 -16.29 50.03
C SER A 169 -51.11 -15.01 49.20
N VAL A 170 -52.33 -14.56 48.88
CA VAL A 170 -52.61 -13.37 48.08
C VAL A 170 -53.58 -12.42 48.76
N ALA A 171 -53.31 -11.12 48.63
CA ALA A 171 -54.27 -10.04 48.86
C ALA A 171 -54.63 -9.40 47.51
N LEU A 172 -55.88 -9.55 47.06
CA LEU A 172 -56.40 -8.97 45.84
C LEU A 172 -56.88 -7.54 46.11
N LEU A 173 -56.24 -6.58 45.45
CA LEU A 173 -56.63 -5.17 45.44
C LEU A 173 -57.05 -4.77 44.03
N ARG A 174 -58.30 -4.36 43.86
CA ARG A 174 -58.85 -3.99 42.56
C ARG A 174 -59.50 -2.61 42.59
N THR A 175 -59.62 -2.01 41.42
CA THR A 175 -60.44 -0.81 41.20
C THR A 175 -61.78 -1.21 40.57
N PRO A 176 -62.88 -0.47 40.77
CA PRO A 176 -64.22 -0.89 40.33
C PRO A 176 -64.50 -0.55 38.84
N GLN A 177 -63.72 -1.10 37.92
CA GLN A 177 -63.91 -0.95 36.46
C GLN A 177 -64.23 -2.30 35.83
N THR A 178 -64.94 -2.29 34.70
CA THR A 178 -65.36 -3.54 34.01
C THR A 178 -64.19 -4.45 33.64
N VAL A 179 -63.05 -3.89 33.24
CA VAL A 179 -61.86 -4.68 32.85
C VAL A 179 -61.19 -5.38 34.04
N THR A 180 -61.12 -4.72 35.21
CA THR A 180 -60.51 -5.27 36.42
C THR A 180 -61.43 -6.32 37.06
N GLU A 181 -62.74 -6.10 37.06
CA GLU A 181 -63.70 -7.10 37.52
C GLU A 181 -63.71 -8.35 36.64
N ARG A 182 -63.61 -8.20 35.31
CA ARG A 182 -63.55 -9.33 34.37
C ARG A 182 -62.39 -10.27 34.65
N LEU A 183 -61.20 -9.74 34.95
CA LEU A 183 -60.03 -10.55 35.29
C LEU A 183 -60.09 -11.06 36.75
N ALA A 184 -60.72 -10.33 37.67
CA ALA A 184 -60.86 -10.75 39.07
C ALA A 184 -61.70 -12.02 39.24
N VAL A 185 -62.74 -12.23 38.40
CA VAL A 185 -63.62 -13.41 38.46
C VAL A 185 -62.83 -14.73 38.30
N PRO A 186 -62.14 -15.00 37.17
CA PRO A 186 -61.38 -16.24 37.02
C PRO A 186 -60.22 -16.35 38.02
N LEU A 187 -59.67 -15.23 38.50
CA LEU A 187 -58.60 -15.24 39.49
C LEU A 187 -59.05 -15.82 40.84
N ARG A 188 -60.26 -15.45 41.30
CA ARG A 188 -60.86 -15.99 42.54
C ARG A 188 -61.08 -17.49 42.46
N ASP A 189 -61.45 -17.99 41.28
CA ASP A 189 -61.73 -19.39 41.07
C ASP A 189 -60.45 -20.22 40.97
N VAL A 190 -59.43 -19.71 40.26
CA VAL A 190 -58.20 -20.47 39.95
C VAL A 190 -57.19 -20.46 41.10
N MET A 191 -57.06 -19.38 41.87
CA MET A 191 -56.07 -19.27 42.96
C MET A 191 -56.16 -20.42 43.97
N PRO A 192 -57.34 -20.75 44.55
CA PRO A 192 -57.46 -21.87 45.49
C PRO A 192 -57.16 -23.23 44.85
N GLN A 193 -57.54 -23.43 43.58
CA GLN A 193 -57.28 -24.67 42.84
C GLN A 193 -55.77 -24.90 42.62
N ARG A 194 -55.00 -23.81 42.53
CA ARG A 194 -53.53 -23.84 42.43
C ARG A 194 -52.84 -23.84 43.79
N GLY A 195 -53.58 -23.94 44.90
CA GLY A 195 -53.01 -23.96 46.25
C GLY A 195 -52.55 -22.57 46.74
N VAL A 196 -53.07 -21.50 46.14
CA VAL A 196 -52.82 -20.12 46.56
C VAL A 196 -54.06 -19.58 47.29
N GLY A 197 -53.93 -19.29 48.58
CA GLY A 197 -55.01 -18.80 49.41
C GLY A 197 -55.28 -17.30 49.20
N LEU A 198 -56.48 -16.95 48.74
CA LEU A 198 -56.95 -15.56 48.71
C LEU A 198 -57.35 -15.12 50.12
N ARG A 199 -56.51 -14.32 50.79
CA ARG A 199 -56.68 -13.90 52.19
C ARG A 199 -57.41 -12.57 52.37
N LEU A 200 -57.35 -11.71 51.36
CA LEU A 200 -57.98 -10.38 51.34
C LEU A 200 -58.45 -10.08 49.91
N ASP A 201 -59.65 -9.53 49.77
CA ASP A 201 -60.21 -9.02 48.50
C ASP A 201 -60.86 -7.68 48.78
N ALA A 202 -60.31 -6.61 48.19
CA ALA A 202 -60.79 -5.24 48.38
C ALA A 202 -60.91 -4.52 47.05
N ALA A 203 -62.01 -3.77 46.89
CA ALA A 203 -62.20 -2.83 45.80
C ALA A 203 -62.05 -1.40 46.31
N ILE A 204 -61.06 -0.65 45.81
CA ILE A 204 -60.81 0.74 46.20
C ILE A 204 -60.90 1.61 44.96
N ASN A 205 -61.62 2.73 45.06
CA ASN A 205 -61.67 3.74 44.00
C ASN A 205 -60.76 4.93 44.36
N PRO A 206 -59.62 5.12 43.68
CA PRO A 206 -58.70 6.24 43.98
C PRO A 206 -59.29 7.63 43.77
N ALA A 207 -60.37 7.75 42.98
CA ALA A 207 -61.06 9.02 42.76
C ALA A 207 -62.13 9.31 43.84
N ALA A 208 -62.42 8.39 44.74
CA ALA A 208 -63.40 8.59 45.80
C ALA A 208 -62.83 9.44 46.95
N SER A 209 -63.67 10.24 47.60
CA SER A 209 -63.29 11.06 48.76
C SER A 209 -62.81 10.23 49.98
N GLY A 210 -63.17 8.96 50.04
CA GLY A 210 -62.77 8.01 51.08
C GLY A 210 -61.39 7.36 50.88
N PHE A 211 -60.70 7.61 49.76
CA PHE A 211 -59.51 6.86 49.34
C PHE A 211 -58.45 6.65 50.43
N ALA A 212 -58.08 7.71 51.17
CA ALA A 212 -57.05 7.62 52.21
C ALA A 212 -57.45 6.68 53.37
N ARG A 213 -58.75 6.65 53.72
CA ARG A 213 -59.29 5.74 54.74
C ARG A 213 -59.30 4.31 54.23
N ASP A 214 -59.82 4.10 53.03
CA ASP A 214 -59.93 2.78 52.41
C ASP A 214 -58.54 2.12 52.26
N ILE A 215 -57.52 2.90 51.90
CA ILE A 215 -56.13 2.43 51.85
C ILE A 215 -55.59 2.12 53.24
N ALA A 216 -55.85 2.98 54.24
CA ALA A 216 -55.41 2.72 55.61
C ALA A 216 -56.01 1.42 56.17
N ASP A 217 -57.30 1.15 55.89
CA ASP A 217 -58.00 -0.06 56.29
C ASP A 217 -57.43 -1.30 55.57
N PHE A 218 -57.15 -1.19 54.26
CA PHE A 218 -56.49 -2.24 53.49
C PHE A 218 -55.09 -2.56 54.03
N VAL A 219 -54.26 -1.54 54.27
CA VAL A 219 -52.91 -1.70 54.81
C VAL A 219 -52.93 -2.27 56.22
N GLY A 220 -53.88 -1.84 57.07
CA GLY A 220 -54.07 -2.37 58.41
C GLY A 220 -54.36 -3.87 58.40
N THR A 221 -55.25 -4.29 57.50
CA THR A 221 -55.59 -5.72 57.33
C THR A 221 -54.42 -6.51 56.74
N LEU A 222 -53.73 -5.96 55.72
CA LEU A 222 -52.58 -6.58 55.08
C LEU A 222 -51.44 -6.85 56.07
N ARG A 223 -51.18 -5.93 57.02
CA ARG A 223 -50.15 -6.11 58.06
C ARG A 223 -50.44 -7.27 59.01
N GLY A 224 -51.69 -7.72 59.12
CA GLY A 224 -52.08 -8.91 59.89
C GLY A 224 -51.88 -10.25 59.14
N LEU A 225 -51.55 -10.20 57.85
CA LEU A 225 -51.30 -11.38 57.02
C LEU A 225 -49.81 -11.77 57.01
N PRO A 226 -49.46 -13.00 56.58
CA PRO A 226 -48.05 -13.41 56.44
C PRO A 226 -47.26 -12.43 55.57
N ALA A 227 -46.02 -12.13 55.96
CA ALA A 227 -45.16 -11.16 55.26
C ALA A 227 -44.92 -11.51 53.77
N GLU A 228 -44.95 -12.80 53.42
CA GLU A 228 -44.80 -13.30 52.05
C GLU A 228 -46.05 -13.11 51.18
N THR A 229 -47.16 -12.64 51.76
CA THR A 229 -48.43 -12.43 51.02
C THR A 229 -48.19 -11.47 49.85
N VAL A 230 -48.54 -11.91 48.64
CA VAL A 230 -48.40 -11.11 47.42
C VAL A 230 -49.64 -10.24 47.24
N VAL A 231 -49.44 -8.96 46.94
CA VAL A 231 -50.54 -8.06 46.58
C VAL A 231 -50.78 -8.18 45.09
N VAL A 232 -51.92 -8.76 44.69
CA VAL A 232 -52.33 -8.75 43.28
C VAL A 232 -53.12 -7.47 43.03
N LEU A 233 -52.58 -6.57 42.19
CA LEU A 233 -53.14 -5.26 41.91
C LEU A 233 -53.82 -5.24 40.53
N LEU A 234 -55.15 -5.22 40.52
CA LEU A 234 -55.96 -5.10 39.30
C LEU A 234 -56.49 -3.68 39.15
N ALA A 235 -55.75 -2.83 38.45
CA ALA A 235 -56.08 -1.44 38.20
C ALA A 235 -55.63 -0.99 36.81
N THR A 236 -56.25 0.04 36.23
CA THR A 236 -55.73 0.72 35.03
C THR A 236 -54.55 1.62 35.41
N GLU A 237 -53.73 2.07 34.45
CA GLU A 237 -52.43 2.74 34.72
C GLU A 237 -52.52 3.87 35.77
N GLU A 238 -53.35 4.90 35.54
CA GLU A 238 -53.47 6.05 36.45
C GLU A 238 -53.90 5.65 37.89
N PRO A 239 -55.02 4.92 38.09
CA PRO A 239 -55.35 4.37 39.40
C PRO A 239 -54.27 3.48 40.04
N ALA A 240 -53.55 2.69 39.24
CA ALA A 240 -52.50 1.81 39.72
C ALA A 240 -51.31 2.61 40.30
N VAL A 241 -50.90 3.71 39.64
CA VAL A 241 -49.87 4.62 40.15
C VAL A 241 -50.26 5.18 41.52
N MET A 242 -51.50 5.66 41.67
CA MET A 242 -52.01 6.19 42.94
C MET A 242 -52.02 5.13 44.05
N LEU A 243 -52.45 3.90 43.73
CA LEU A 243 -52.50 2.80 44.69
C LEU A 243 -51.10 2.35 45.12
N ILE A 244 -50.17 2.20 44.18
CA ILE A 244 -48.77 1.83 44.49
C ILE A 244 -48.12 2.91 45.34
N GLN A 245 -48.28 4.18 44.97
CA GLN A 245 -47.77 5.29 45.76
C GLN A 245 -48.28 5.24 47.19
N ALA A 246 -49.60 5.11 47.37
CA ALA A 246 -50.22 5.08 48.70
C ALA A 246 -49.79 3.86 49.53
N LEU A 247 -49.67 2.67 48.93
CA LEU A 247 -49.18 1.47 49.61
C LEU A 247 -47.73 1.62 50.07
N ARG A 248 -46.84 2.11 49.19
CA ARG A 248 -45.41 2.26 49.46
C ARG A 248 -45.13 3.39 50.44
N ASP A 249 -45.85 4.51 50.33
CA ASP A 249 -45.81 5.60 51.33
C ASP A 249 -46.29 5.14 52.71
N ALA A 250 -47.23 4.19 52.77
CA ALA A 250 -47.67 3.55 54.01
C ALA A 250 -46.71 2.44 54.52
N GLY A 251 -45.55 2.24 53.88
CA GLY A 251 -44.52 1.29 54.28
C GLY A 251 -44.80 -0.17 53.92
N VAL A 252 -45.70 -0.44 52.97
CA VAL A 252 -45.94 -1.81 52.47
C VAL A 252 -44.73 -2.26 51.66
N THR A 253 -44.08 -3.36 52.06
CA THR A 253 -42.88 -3.92 51.39
C THR A 253 -43.15 -5.24 50.66
N ASN A 254 -44.41 -5.70 50.67
CA ASN A 254 -44.88 -6.88 49.95
C ASN A 254 -44.58 -6.80 48.45
N ARG A 255 -44.42 -7.96 47.81
CA ARG A 255 -44.34 -8.09 46.35
C ARG A 255 -45.70 -7.74 45.75
N ILE A 256 -45.70 -6.95 44.68
CA ILE A 256 -46.94 -6.56 43.95
C ILE A 256 -46.92 -7.26 42.59
N LEU A 257 -48.02 -7.92 42.22
CA LEU A 257 -48.21 -8.54 40.90
C LEU A 257 -49.35 -7.84 40.14
N GLY A 258 -49.06 -7.31 38.96
CA GLY A 258 -50.01 -6.61 38.09
C GLY A 258 -50.31 -7.35 36.78
N PRO A 259 -51.45 -7.02 36.14
CA PRO A 259 -51.89 -7.58 34.85
C PRO A 259 -51.11 -7.02 33.65
N ASN A 260 -51.38 -7.57 32.46
CA ASN A 260 -50.63 -7.30 31.22
C ASN A 260 -50.53 -5.80 30.86
N TRP A 261 -51.57 -5.03 31.18
CA TRP A 261 -51.70 -3.65 30.73
C TRP A 261 -50.90 -2.68 31.61
N LEU A 262 -50.36 -3.17 32.73
CA LEU A 262 -49.36 -2.45 33.51
C LEU A 262 -47.92 -2.75 33.04
N GLY A 263 -47.74 -3.64 32.06
CA GLY A 263 -46.44 -3.91 31.42
C GLY A 263 -46.03 -2.90 30.35
N ALA A 264 -46.88 -1.90 30.06
CA ALA A 264 -46.60 -0.89 29.04
C ALA A 264 -45.52 0.10 29.49
N PRO A 265 -44.68 0.63 28.57
CA PRO A 265 -43.64 1.61 28.91
C PRO A 265 -44.21 2.92 29.51
N SER A 266 -45.43 3.30 29.11
CA SER A 266 -46.18 4.42 29.66
C SER A 266 -46.33 4.36 31.18
N PHE A 267 -46.64 3.19 31.72
CA PHE A 267 -46.86 3.00 33.15
C PHE A 267 -45.59 3.22 33.97
N GLY A 268 -44.46 2.65 33.55
CA GLY A 268 -43.15 2.88 34.17
C GLY A 268 -42.79 4.36 34.22
N ARG A 269 -42.97 5.09 33.11
CA ARG A 269 -42.73 6.54 33.03
C ARG A 269 -43.64 7.37 33.95
N GLN A 270 -44.85 6.91 34.25
CA GLN A 270 -45.70 7.61 35.23
C GLN A 270 -45.15 7.43 36.66
N LEU A 271 -44.64 6.25 36.99
CA LEU A 271 -44.01 5.97 38.28
C LEU A 271 -42.68 6.76 38.46
N SER A 272 -41.86 6.91 37.42
CA SER A 272 -40.60 7.70 37.50
C SER A 272 -40.81 9.18 37.80
N ARG A 273 -41.94 9.73 37.35
CA ARG A 273 -42.30 11.14 37.56
C ARG A 273 -42.73 11.45 38.99
N LEU A 274 -42.91 10.45 39.85
CA LEU A 274 -43.25 10.68 41.25
C LEU A 274 -42.07 11.33 42.00
N PRO A 275 -42.26 12.45 42.72
CA PRO A 275 -41.15 13.22 43.31
C PRO A 275 -40.22 12.43 44.25
N ARG A 276 -40.77 11.44 44.98
CA ARG A 276 -39.98 10.60 45.89
C ARG A 276 -39.21 9.50 45.16
N GLU A 277 -39.68 9.06 43.99
CA GLU A 277 -38.94 8.11 43.15
C GLU A 277 -37.67 8.76 42.62
N SER A 278 -37.75 10.03 42.21
CA SER A 278 -36.59 10.78 41.69
C SER A 278 -35.50 10.99 42.75
N SER A 279 -35.85 11.01 44.04
CA SER A 279 -34.89 11.15 45.15
C SER A 279 -34.45 9.81 45.74
N HIS A 280 -35.25 8.76 45.60
CA HIS A 280 -34.97 7.41 46.07
C HIS A 280 -35.39 6.39 44.99
N PRO A 281 -34.56 6.18 43.95
CA PRO A 281 -34.88 5.27 42.85
C PRO A 281 -35.20 3.86 43.36
N GLY A 282 -36.29 3.26 42.89
CA GLY A 282 -36.72 1.94 43.34
C GLY A 282 -37.74 1.94 44.49
N LEU A 283 -38.12 3.10 45.04
CA LEU A 283 -39.06 3.19 46.15
C LEU A 283 -40.44 2.63 45.80
N TYR A 284 -40.99 3.04 44.66
CA TYR A 284 -42.31 2.60 44.19
C TYR A 284 -42.24 1.36 43.30
N THR A 285 -41.13 1.21 42.58
CA THR A 285 -40.92 0.16 41.59
C THR A 285 -40.30 -1.12 42.17
N GLY A 286 -39.65 -1.05 43.33
CA GLY A 286 -39.06 -2.22 43.96
C GLY A 286 -40.09 -3.33 44.23
N LYS A 287 -39.76 -4.57 43.86
CA LYS A 287 -40.62 -5.77 43.99
C LYS A 287 -41.98 -5.64 43.28
N LEU A 288 -42.06 -4.82 42.24
CA LEU A 288 -43.21 -4.74 41.34
C LEU A 288 -43.00 -5.68 40.16
N PHE A 289 -43.87 -6.67 40.05
CA PHE A 289 -43.92 -7.64 38.96
C PHE A 289 -45.17 -7.37 38.14
N VAL A 290 -45.04 -7.37 36.82
CA VAL A 290 -46.18 -7.19 35.92
C VAL A 290 -46.09 -8.22 34.81
N ILE A 291 -47.24 -8.75 34.41
CA ILE A 291 -47.31 -9.47 33.15
C ILE A 291 -46.98 -8.47 32.05
N SER A 292 -46.12 -8.87 31.12
CA SER A 292 -45.82 -8.05 29.95
C SER A 292 -46.01 -8.83 28.68
N SER A 293 -46.67 -8.16 27.74
CA SER A 293 -46.88 -8.59 26.38
C SER A 293 -45.57 -8.68 25.57
N PHE A 294 -44.56 -7.92 25.99
CA PHE A 294 -43.26 -7.88 25.36
C PHE A 294 -42.18 -7.52 26.39
N LEU A 295 -41.04 -8.19 26.31
CA LEU A 295 -39.88 -7.99 27.18
C LEU A 295 -38.67 -7.71 26.28
N PRO A 296 -38.14 -6.46 26.26
CA PRO A 296 -37.08 -6.06 25.35
C PRO A 296 -35.78 -6.86 25.48
N ASP A 297 -35.43 -7.28 26.69
CA ASP A 297 -34.19 -7.98 27.02
C ASP A 297 -34.14 -9.44 26.54
N ILE A 298 -35.29 -10.03 26.20
CA ILE A 298 -35.42 -11.34 25.54
C ILE A 298 -35.99 -11.22 24.12
N ALA A 299 -35.97 -10.01 23.56
CA ALA A 299 -36.53 -9.73 22.26
C ALA A 299 -35.71 -10.40 21.14
N ASN A 300 -36.42 -11.00 20.20
CA ASN A 300 -35.78 -11.60 19.04
C ASN A 300 -35.20 -10.55 18.08
N GLN A 301 -34.38 -10.99 17.13
CA GLN A 301 -33.72 -10.10 16.17
C GLN A 301 -34.71 -9.25 15.35
N GLN A 302 -35.88 -9.79 15.02
CA GLN A 302 -36.89 -9.06 14.24
C GLN A 302 -37.49 -7.92 15.06
N ALA A 303 -37.77 -8.15 16.34
CA ALA A 303 -38.21 -7.12 17.27
C ALA A 303 -37.15 -6.03 17.44
N ASN A 304 -35.89 -6.39 17.68
CA ASN A 304 -34.82 -5.41 17.88
C ASN A 304 -34.63 -4.52 16.63
N ARG A 305 -34.68 -5.11 15.44
CA ARG A 305 -34.64 -4.34 14.18
C ARG A 305 -35.84 -3.42 14.02
N LEU A 306 -37.04 -3.88 14.36
CA LEU A 306 -38.25 -3.07 14.31
C LEU A 306 -38.16 -1.90 15.31
N LEU A 307 -37.78 -2.17 16.55
CA LEU A 307 -37.64 -1.15 17.60
C LEU A 307 -36.59 -0.11 17.22
N ALA A 308 -35.44 -0.52 16.69
CA ALA A 308 -34.40 0.39 16.21
C ALA A 308 -34.86 1.23 15.02
N ALA A 309 -35.53 0.63 14.03
CA ALA A 309 -36.07 1.33 12.87
C ALA A 309 -37.18 2.32 13.27
N TYR A 310 -38.00 1.95 14.25
CA TYR A 310 -39.05 2.79 14.80
C TYR A 310 -38.47 3.97 15.57
N ASP A 311 -37.53 3.73 16.49
CA ASP A 311 -36.89 4.76 17.30
C ASP A 311 -36.16 5.80 16.44
N ALA A 312 -35.45 5.35 15.40
CA ALA A 312 -34.75 6.22 14.46
C ALA A 312 -35.68 7.20 13.71
N GLN A 313 -36.95 6.86 13.52
CA GLN A 313 -37.90 7.69 12.76
C GLN A 313 -38.89 8.45 13.65
N PHE A 314 -39.33 7.84 14.76
CA PHE A 314 -40.48 8.30 15.53
C PHE A 314 -40.18 8.48 17.03
N GLY A 315 -38.98 8.11 17.48
CA GLY A 315 -38.65 8.02 18.91
C GLY A 315 -39.14 6.71 19.55
N PRO A 316 -38.95 6.54 20.87
CA PRO A 316 -39.14 5.24 21.52
C PRO A 316 -40.60 4.83 21.53
N LEU A 317 -40.86 3.56 21.19
CA LEU A 317 -42.21 3.02 21.13
C LEU A 317 -42.91 3.17 22.50
N GLY A 318 -44.07 3.83 22.51
CA GLY A 318 -44.79 4.15 23.74
C GLY A 318 -45.71 3.03 24.22
N ASN A 319 -46.15 2.16 23.30
CA ASN A 319 -47.17 1.15 23.55
C ASN A 319 -46.82 -0.20 22.88
N TRP A 320 -46.68 -1.27 23.67
CA TRP A 320 -46.41 -2.62 23.16
C TRP A 320 -47.54 -3.19 22.28
N ALA A 321 -48.76 -2.64 22.34
CA ALA A 321 -49.85 -3.05 21.44
C ALA A 321 -49.49 -2.90 19.96
N ALA A 322 -48.59 -1.97 19.62
CA ALA A 322 -48.07 -1.81 18.26
C ALA A 322 -47.33 -3.05 17.76
N LEU A 323 -46.62 -3.77 18.64
CA LEU A 323 -45.95 -5.03 18.28
C LEU A 323 -46.96 -6.15 18.00
N TYR A 324 -48.08 -6.17 18.72
CA TYR A 324 -49.14 -7.15 18.52
C TYR A 324 -49.90 -6.89 17.22
N ALA A 325 -50.14 -5.62 16.90
CA ALA A 325 -50.69 -5.23 15.60
C ALA A 325 -49.70 -5.53 14.46
N TYR A 326 -48.40 -5.31 14.66
CA TYR A 326 -47.37 -5.71 13.71
C TYR A 326 -47.40 -7.22 13.43
N ASP A 327 -47.49 -8.03 14.48
CA ASP A 327 -47.67 -9.48 14.36
C ASP A 327 -49.00 -9.86 13.71
N ALA A 328 -50.07 -9.09 13.94
CA ALA A 328 -51.35 -9.23 13.23
C ALA A 328 -51.17 -9.04 11.72
N GLY A 329 -50.42 -8.01 11.34
CA GLY A 329 -50.02 -7.74 9.97
C GLY A 329 -49.22 -8.91 9.39
N GLN A 330 -48.20 -9.39 10.10
CA GLN A 330 -47.37 -10.52 9.66
C GLN A 330 -48.19 -11.80 9.42
N LEU A 331 -49.12 -12.11 10.32
CA LEU A 331 -49.97 -13.29 10.25
C LEU A 331 -50.95 -13.19 9.08
N LEU A 332 -51.55 -12.01 8.86
CA LEU A 332 -52.39 -11.75 7.69
C LEU A 332 -51.61 -11.82 6.38
N ILE A 333 -50.42 -11.21 6.31
CA ILE A 333 -49.55 -11.27 5.12
C ILE A 333 -49.18 -12.72 4.81
N ALA A 334 -48.82 -13.51 5.83
CA ALA A 334 -48.53 -14.93 5.66
C ALA A 334 -49.75 -15.71 5.16
N ALA A 335 -50.94 -15.44 5.69
CA ALA A 335 -52.18 -16.06 5.21
C ALA A 335 -52.50 -15.66 3.76
N VAL A 336 -52.31 -14.39 3.38
CA VAL A 336 -52.49 -13.89 2.02
C VAL A 336 -51.50 -14.56 1.06
N ARG A 337 -50.22 -14.69 1.44
CA ARG A 337 -49.21 -15.39 0.64
C ARG A 337 -49.55 -16.86 0.45
N ARG A 338 -49.95 -17.57 1.51
CA ARG A 338 -50.36 -18.98 1.44
C ARG A 338 -51.62 -19.19 0.60
N ALA A 339 -52.52 -18.20 0.56
CA ALA A 339 -53.69 -18.22 -0.30
C ALA A 339 -53.34 -18.06 -1.80
N GLY A 340 -52.20 -17.45 -2.12
CA GLY A 340 -51.67 -17.24 -3.47
C GLY A 340 -52.45 -16.18 -4.26
N LEU A 341 -51.89 -14.98 -4.46
CA LEU A 341 -52.59 -13.86 -5.11
C LEU A 341 -52.64 -13.97 -6.64
N ALA A 342 -51.66 -14.64 -7.25
CA ALA A 342 -51.41 -14.54 -8.69
C ALA A 342 -52.23 -15.50 -9.58
N ALA A 343 -52.98 -16.48 -9.04
CA ALA A 343 -53.59 -17.53 -9.86
C ALA A 343 -55.02 -17.98 -9.50
N SER A 344 -55.61 -17.58 -8.37
CA SER A 344 -56.77 -18.31 -7.79
C SER A 344 -58.01 -17.47 -7.41
N TRP A 345 -57.98 -16.14 -7.46
CA TRP A 345 -59.08 -15.31 -6.93
C TRP A 345 -60.12 -14.96 -8.02
N SER A 346 -61.24 -15.69 -8.07
CA SER A 346 -62.35 -15.38 -8.98
C SER A 346 -63.27 -14.26 -8.49
N THR A 347 -63.39 -14.08 -7.16
CA THR A 347 -64.20 -13.02 -6.51
C THR A 347 -63.58 -12.61 -5.16
N ARG A 348 -63.86 -11.37 -4.70
CA ARG A 348 -63.41 -10.89 -3.37
C ARG A 348 -63.91 -11.75 -2.21
N ALA A 349 -65.15 -12.24 -2.29
CA ALA A 349 -65.71 -13.17 -1.29
C ALA A 349 -64.96 -14.51 -1.25
N SER A 350 -64.39 -14.97 -2.38
CA SER A 350 -63.50 -16.13 -2.41
C SER A 350 -62.16 -15.81 -1.76
N ALA A 351 -61.57 -14.64 -2.07
CA ALA A 351 -60.31 -14.19 -1.49
C ALA A 351 -60.38 -14.08 0.04
N ARG A 352 -61.42 -13.41 0.58
CA ARG A 352 -61.63 -13.28 2.03
C ARG A 352 -61.79 -14.65 2.71
N ARG A 353 -62.54 -15.57 2.09
CA ARG A 353 -62.69 -16.95 2.60
C ARG A 353 -61.36 -17.70 2.63
N MET A 354 -60.54 -17.60 1.58
CA MET A 354 -59.25 -18.27 1.51
C MET A 354 -58.26 -17.71 2.54
N VAL A 355 -58.19 -16.38 2.71
CA VAL A 355 -57.37 -15.76 3.76
C VAL A 355 -57.79 -16.29 5.13
N ARG A 356 -59.10 -16.30 5.42
CA ARG A 356 -59.67 -16.85 6.66
C ARG A 356 -59.34 -18.35 6.86
N ASP A 357 -59.40 -19.17 5.82
CA ASP A 357 -59.01 -20.59 5.91
C ASP A 357 -57.51 -20.75 6.18
N GLN A 358 -56.66 -19.92 5.56
CA GLN A 358 -55.22 -19.95 5.79
C GLN A 358 -54.85 -19.47 7.20
N LEU A 359 -55.54 -18.46 7.74
CA LEU A 359 -55.42 -18.08 9.15
C LEU A 359 -55.77 -19.26 10.06
N ALA A 360 -56.92 -19.89 9.82
CA ALA A 360 -57.37 -21.04 10.60
C ALA A 360 -56.48 -22.29 10.47
N ALA A 361 -55.62 -22.38 9.45
CA ALA A 361 -54.69 -23.48 9.25
C ALA A 361 -53.36 -23.33 10.04
N ILE A 362 -53.05 -22.14 10.56
CA ILE A 362 -51.83 -21.90 11.37
C ILE A 362 -52.06 -22.40 12.80
N ARG A 363 -52.05 -23.73 13.00
CA ARG A 363 -52.47 -24.39 14.26
C ARG A 363 -51.38 -25.04 15.11
N SER A 364 -50.12 -24.91 14.71
CA SER A 364 -49.03 -25.57 15.44
C SER A 364 -47.74 -24.79 15.29
N VAL A 365 -46.82 -25.02 16.23
CA VAL A 365 -45.45 -24.48 16.19
C VAL A 365 -44.77 -24.80 14.85
N LEU A 366 -45.01 -25.98 14.24
CA LEU A 366 -44.45 -26.33 12.94
C LEU A 366 -44.94 -25.45 11.78
N HIS A 367 -46.16 -24.92 11.88
CA HIS A 367 -46.78 -24.07 10.85
C HIS A 367 -46.79 -22.59 11.24
N ALA A 368 -46.20 -22.25 12.38
CA ALA A 368 -46.23 -20.92 12.97
C ALA A 368 -45.57 -19.88 12.06
N VAL A 369 -46.09 -18.66 12.12
CA VAL A 369 -45.50 -17.51 11.44
C VAL A 369 -44.49 -16.87 12.40
N PRO A 370 -43.26 -16.54 11.95
CA PRO A 370 -42.32 -15.81 12.79
C PRO A 370 -42.85 -14.38 13.04
N GLY A 371 -43.09 -14.05 14.31
CA GLY A 371 -43.47 -12.73 14.77
C GLY A 371 -42.36 -12.04 15.58
N VAL A 372 -42.45 -10.71 15.72
CA VAL A 372 -41.55 -9.91 16.58
C VAL A 372 -41.72 -10.30 18.04
N THR A 373 -42.87 -10.85 18.38
CA THR A 373 -43.28 -11.12 19.74
C THR A 373 -43.18 -12.64 20.05
N GLY A 374 -42.78 -13.45 19.07
CA GLY A 374 -42.60 -14.89 19.16
C GLY A 374 -43.24 -15.64 18.00
N PRO A 375 -43.22 -16.99 17.99
CA PRO A 375 -43.92 -17.78 16.97
C PRO A 375 -45.44 -17.60 17.11
N LEU A 376 -46.11 -17.32 15.98
CA LEU A 376 -47.53 -17.03 15.92
C LEU A 376 -48.32 -18.21 15.37
N TYR A 377 -49.22 -18.76 16.20
CA TYR A 377 -50.15 -19.84 15.83
C TYR A 377 -51.35 -19.87 16.79
N PHE A 378 -52.44 -20.49 16.35
CA PHE A 378 -53.70 -20.59 17.08
C PHE A 378 -53.94 -22.01 17.61
N GLY A 379 -54.60 -22.11 18.75
CA GLY A 379 -55.23 -23.33 19.25
C GLY A 379 -56.52 -23.66 18.47
N GLU A 380 -57.21 -24.71 18.89
CA GLU A 380 -58.40 -25.23 18.19
C GLU A 380 -59.56 -24.23 18.08
N ASP A 381 -59.67 -23.31 19.03
CA ASP A 381 -60.73 -22.30 19.14
C ASP A 381 -60.36 -20.94 18.50
N GLY A 382 -59.20 -20.83 17.85
CA GLY A 382 -58.71 -19.56 17.30
C GLY A 382 -58.03 -18.64 18.32
N THR A 383 -57.84 -19.10 19.56
CA THR A 383 -57.06 -18.41 20.59
C THR A 383 -55.55 -18.66 20.38
N PRO A 384 -54.68 -17.65 20.51
CA PRO A 384 -53.25 -17.81 20.28
C PRO A 384 -52.60 -18.64 21.40
N GLU A 385 -51.71 -19.56 21.02
CA GLU A 385 -50.90 -20.35 21.96
C GLU A 385 -49.53 -19.69 22.17
N ARG A 386 -49.45 -18.70 23.08
CA ARG A 386 -48.23 -17.93 23.35
C ARG A 386 -47.82 -17.96 24.84
N ALA A 387 -46.51 -17.87 25.09
CA ALA A 387 -45.97 -17.72 26.44
C ALA A 387 -46.25 -16.31 26.98
N LEU A 388 -46.59 -16.21 28.27
CA LEU A 388 -46.70 -14.95 28.98
C LEU A 388 -45.38 -14.68 29.69
N GLY A 389 -44.88 -13.46 29.60
CA GLY A 389 -43.69 -13.02 30.33
C GLY A 389 -44.08 -12.23 31.56
N ILE A 390 -43.32 -12.38 32.65
CA ILE A 390 -43.30 -11.44 33.77
C ILE A 390 -42.10 -10.54 33.62
N GLY A 391 -42.33 -9.24 33.60
CA GLY A 391 -41.26 -8.31 33.86
C GLY A 391 -41.28 -7.82 35.30
N GLN A 392 -40.14 -7.35 35.74
CA GLN A 392 -39.93 -6.72 37.04
C GLN A 392 -39.32 -5.33 36.84
N PHE A 393 -39.67 -4.42 37.72
CA PHE A 393 -38.94 -3.16 37.84
C PHE A 393 -37.82 -3.34 38.88
N THR A 394 -36.57 -3.10 38.48
CA THR A 394 -35.39 -3.31 39.31
C THR A 394 -35.10 -2.11 40.21
N THR A 395 -34.61 -2.38 41.42
CA THR A 395 -34.13 -1.35 42.36
C THR A 395 -32.78 -0.80 41.91
N GLY A 396 -32.65 0.51 41.72
CA GLY A 396 -31.40 1.18 41.33
C GLY A 396 -31.35 1.66 39.88
N THR A 397 -32.29 1.21 39.05
CA THR A 397 -32.56 1.71 37.70
C THR A 397 -33.77 2.64 37.79
N GLY A 398 -33.76 3.79 37.13
CA GLY A 398 -34.93 4.68 37.13
C GLY A 398 -36.11 3.97 36.42
N PRO A 399 -37.38 4.27 36.71
CA PRO A 399 -38.49 3.66 35.97
C PRO A 399 -38.55 4.06 34.48
N GLU A 400 -37.65 4.94 34.05
CA GLU A 400 -37.39 5.37 32.68
C GLU A 400 -36.61 4.33 31.85
N ASP A 401 -35.95 3.40 32.55
CA ASP A 401 -35.10 2.33 32.01
C ASP A 401 -35.91 1.11 31.55
N GLY A 402 -37.22 1.13 31.80
CA GLY A 402 -38.15 0.10 31.34
C GLY A 402 -38.20 -1.13 32.25
N LEU A 403 -38.91 -2.15 31.76
CA LEU A 403 -39.21 -3.38 32.47
C LEU A 403 -38.16 -4.44 32.08
N THR A 404 -37.51 -5.08 33.05
CA THR A 404 -36.57 -6.19 32.79
C THR A 404 -37.27 -7.52 32.98
N THR A 405 -36.87 -8.56 32.25
CA THR A 405 -37.40 -9.91 32.41
C THR A 405 -37.13 -10.39 33.84
N ALA A 406 -38.17 -10.84 34.55
CA ALA A 406 -37.98 -11.40 35.87
C ALA A 406 -37.10 -12.66 35.82
N LEU A 407 -36.27 -12.83 36.84
CA LEU A 407 -35.26 -13.91 36.93
C LEU A 407 -35.84 -15.33 36.89
N THR A 408 -37.15 -15.45 37.04
CA THR A 408 -37.90 -16.69 36.87
C THR A 408 -39.07 -16.42 35.95
N GLN A 409 -39.19 -17.20 34.89
CA GLN A 409 -40.38 -17.24 34.04
C GLN A 409 -41.11 -18.55 34.25
N LEU A 410 -42.30 -18.68 33.67
CA LEU A 410 -43.02 -19.95 33.61
C LEU A 410 -43.21 -20.38 32.17
N ARG A 411 -43.09 -21.69 31.96
CA ARG A 411 -43.40 -22.31 30.68
C ARG A 411 -44.36 -23.49 30.87
N TYR A 412 -45.23 -23.68 29.90
CA TYR A 412 -46.08 -24.87 29.84
C TYR A 412 -45.20 -26.10 29.61
N ALA A 413 -45.36 -27.14 30.44
CA ALA A 413 -44.74 -28.43 30.16
C ALA A 413 -45.49 -29.08 28.98
N ALA A 414 -44.80 -29.35 27.88
CA ALA A 414 -45.34 -30.19 26.82
C ALA A 414 -45.28 -31.65 27.27
N ASP A 415 -46.42 -32.37 27.23
CA ASP A 415 -46.41 -33.82 27.42
C ASP A 415 -45.62 -34.45 26.27
N ALA A 416 -44.52 -35.13 26.61
CA ALA A 416 -43.53 -35.65 25.65
C ALA A 416 -44.09 -36.64 24.60
N ASP A 417 -45.30 -37.17 24.78
CA ASP A 417 -45.83 -38.25 23.94
C ASP A 417 -47.09 -37.91 23.13
N GLY A 418 -47.60 -36.67 23.15
CA GLY A 418 -48.74 -36.27 22.30
C GLY A 418 -50.04 -37.07 22.48
N SER A 419 -50.11 -38.02 23.42
CA SER A 419 -51.21 -38.94 23.67
C SER A 419 -52.04 -38.59 24.92
N GLY A 420 -51.80 -37.43 25.53
CA GLY A 420 -52.53 -36.96 26.71
C GLY A 420 -53.95 -36.51 26.36
N GLY A 421 -54.93 -37.41 26.53
CA GLY A 421 -56.34 -37.08 26.50
C GLY A 421 -56.70 -35.98 27.51
N ASN A 422 -57.43 -34.98 27.02
CA ASN A 422 -58.27 -33.92 27.61
C ASN A 422 -58.34 -33.64 29.15
N GLY A 423 -57.32 -33.93 29.96
CA GLY A 423 -57.40 -33.77 31.41
C GLY A 423 -56.17 -33.21 32.13
N ASN A 424 -54.98 -33.19 31.50
CA ASN A 424 -53.74 -32.77 32.18
C ASN A 424 -52.84 -31.80 31.38
N ARG A 425 -53.35 -31.20 30.30
CA ARG A 425 -52.70 -30.04 29.66
C ARG A 425 -52.76 -28.85 30.62
N GLY A 426 -51.71 -28.57 31.40
CA GLY A 426 -51.74 -27.37 32.26
C GLY A 426 -50.75 -27.24 33.42
N ALA A 427 -49.74 -28.11 33.55
CA ALA A 427 -48.71 -27.93 34.57
C ALA A 427 -47.63 -26.96 34.07
N MET A 428 -47.57 -25.77 34.66
CA MET A 428 -46.48 -24.82 34.47
C MET A 428 -45.22 -25.28 35.19
N ARG A 429 -44.06 -25.02 34.60
CA ARG A 429 -42.75 -25.26 35.23
C ARG A 429 -41.93 -23.97 35.28
N PRO A 430 -41.09 -23.79 36.33
CA PRO A 430 -40.10 -22.73 36.35
C PRO A 430 -39.15 -22.82 35.15
N LEU A 431 -38.97 -21.70 34.46
CA LEU A 431 -37.97 -21.49 33.42
C LEU A 431 -36.92 -20.53 33.99
N SER A 432 -35.67 -20.98 34.05
CA SER A 432 -34.57 -20.15 34.57
C SER A 432 -34.20 -19.08 33.54
N VAL A 433 -34.28 -17.81 33.94
CA VAL A 433 -33.78 -16.70 33.13
C VAL A 433 -32.40 -16.33 33.60
N VAL A 434 -31.48 -16.32 32.66
CA VAL A 434 -30.07 -16.05 32.92
C VAL A 434 -29.74 -14.75 32.20
N HIS A 435 -29.68 -13.70 33.00
CA HIS A 435 -29.28 -12.37 32.59
C HIS A 435 -27.80 -12.42 32.25
N VAL A 436 -27.44 -12.08 31.00
CA VAL A 436 -26.08 -12.07 30.47
C VAL A 436 -25.70 -10.66 30.08
N GLY A 437 -24.65 -10.14 30.68
CA GLY A 437 -24.06 -8.88 30.24
C GLY A 437 -22.60 -9.05 29.83
N MET A 438 -22.13 -8.13 29.00
CA MET A 438 -20.80 -8.19 28.43
C MET A 438 -20.17 -6.80 28.30
N SER A 439 -18.88 -6.70 28.59
CA SER A 439 -18.10 -5.48 28.44
C SER A 439 -16.83 -5.76 27.66
N VAL A 440 -16.73 -5.23 26.44
CA VAL A 440 -15.51 -5.37 25.64
C VAL A 440 -14.46 -4.40 26.16
N SER A 441 -13.31 -4.93 26.56
CA SER A 441 -12.17 -4.15 27.03
C SER A 441 -11.23 -3.79 25.88
N ARG A 442 -11.01 -4.72 24.94
CA ARG A 442 -10.08 -4.54 23.82
C ARG A 442 -10.41 -5.40 22.60
N ILE A 443 -10.25 -4.83 21.42
CA ILE A 443 -10.17 -5.55 20.13
C ILE A 443 -8.77 -5.32 19.56
N SER A 444 -8.10 -6.39 19.12
CA SER A 444 -6.71 -6.37 18.62
C SER A 444 -6.50 -7.47 17.56
N ASP A 445 -5.34 -7.49 16.91
CA ASP A 445 -4.97 -8.49 15.89
C ASP A 445 -6.05 -8.72 14.83
N ILE A 446 -6.64 -7.63 14.31
CA ILE A 446 -7.67 -7.68 13.26
C ILE A 446 -7.03 -8.12 11.95
N ASP A 447 -7.44 -9.30 11.46
CA ASP A 447 -7.06 -9.86 10.18
C ASP A 447 -8.27 -9.85 9.24
N PRO A 448 -8.42 -8.81 8.39
CA PRO A 448 -9.55 -8.70 7.46
C PRO A 448 -9.50 -9.76 6.35
N VAL A 449 -8.32 -10.34 6.05
CA VAL A 449 -8.17 -11.34 4.99
C VAL A 449 -8.67 -12.70 5.43
N ASN A 450 -8.28 -13.12 6.65
CA ASN A 450 -8.78 -14.37 7.24
C ASN A 450 -10.07 -14.18 8.04
N ARG A 451 -10.59 -12.94 8.09
CA ARG A 451 -11.80 -12.56 8.81
C ARG A 451 -11.73 -13.03 10.25
N SER A 452 -10.72 -12.60 11.00
CA SER A 452 -10.59 -12.92 12.42
C SER A 452 -10.05 -11.76 13.23
N ALA A 453 -10.50 -11.63 14.48
CA ALA A 453 -10.01 -10.62 15.41
C ALA A 453 -9.84 -11.22 16.80
N ARG A 454 -8.87 -10.71 17.57
CA ARG A 454 -8.73 -11.04 18.99
C ARG A 454 -9.58 -10.10 19.83
N ILE A 455 -10.47 -10.67 20.63
CA ILE A 455 -11.40 -9.93 21.50
C ILE A 455 -11.08 -10.28 22.95
N GLU A 456 -10.94 -9.24 23.78
CA GLU A 456 -10.81 -9.30 25.23
C GLU A 456 -12.05 -8.64 25.84
N PHE A 457 -12.76 -9.37 26.70
CA PHE A 457 -14.03 -8.92 27.26
C PHE A 457 -14.33 -9.58 28.61
N ASP A 458 -15.12 -8.87 29.41
CA ASP A 458 -15.73 -9.39 30.61
C ASP A 458 -17.17 -9.85 30.30
N LEU A 459 -17.54 -11.03 30.78
CA LEU A 459 -18.85 -11.65 30.59
C LEU A 459 -19.41 -12.02 31.94
N TRP A 460 -20.60 -11.54 32.30
CA TRP A 460 -21.25 -11.90 33.56
C TRP A 460 -22.62 -12.52 33.37
N PHE A 461 -23.00 -13.31 34.37
CA PHE A 461 -24.27 -14.00 34.47
C PHE A 461 -24.95 -13.64 35.79
N ARG A 462 -26.22 -13.28 35.72
CA ARG A 462 -27.09 -13.06 36.87
C ARG A 462 -28.33 -13.95 36.73
N TYR A 463 -28.64 -14.72 37.77
CA TYR A 463 -29.75 -15.67 37.72
C TYR A 463 -30.27 -15.96 39.12
N ARG A 464 -31.47 -16.54 39.22
CA ARG A 464 -32.07 -16.98 40.49
C ARG A 464 -32.17 -18.49 40.53
N ASN A 465 -31.72 -19.08 41.63
CA ASN A 465 -31.84 -20.51 41.84
C ASN A 465 -33.15 -20.84 42.58
N VAL A 466 -34.12 -21.38 41.84
CA VAL A 466 -35.47 -21.75 42.32
C VAL A 466 -35.57 -23.29 42.34
N PRO A 467 -36.41 -23.91 43.20
CA PRO A 467 -36.63 -25.36 43.13
C PRO A 467 -36.96 -25.83 41.70
N ASP A 468 -36.46 -27.00 41.31
CA ASP A 468 -36.54 -27.59 39.96
C ASP A 468 -35.79 -26.85 38.82
N SER A 469 -35.13 -25.73 39.12
CA SER A 469 -34.22 -25.04 38.19
C SER A 469 -32.91 -25.83 37.99
N PRO A 470 -32.23 -25.67 36.84
CA PRO A 470 -30.90 -26.24 36.63
C PRO A 470 -29.88 -25.74 37.67
N PRO A 471 -28.89 -26.57 38.06
CA PRO A 471 -27.87 -26.14 39.00
C PRO A 471 -27.00 -24.99 38.42
N PRO A 472 -26.45 -24.11 39.28
CA PRO A 472 -25.61 -22.98 38.87
C PRO A 472 -24.50 -23.29 37.87
N GLU A 473 -23.87 -24.46 37.98
CA GLU A 473 -22.79 -24.91 37.10
C GLU A 473 -23.29 -25.20 35.68
N ALA A 474 -24.48 -25.80 35.54
CA ALA A 474 -25.09 -26.08 34.24
C ALA A 474 -25.58 -24.81 33.55
N VAL A 475 -25.97 -23.79 34.33
CA VAL A 475 -26.38 -22.48 33.83
C VAL A 475 -25.22 -21.73 33.17
N THR A 476 -24.01 -21.84 33.72
CA THR A 476 -22.81 -21.17 33.17
C THR A 476 -21.97 -22.05 32.24
N ASP A 477 -22.37 -23.30 31.97
CA ASP A 477 -21.67 -24.15 31.00
C ASP A 477 -22.06 -23.77 29.57
N ILE A 478 -21.23 -22.90 28.97
CA ILE A 478 -21.43 -22.38 27.62
C ILE A 478 -20.42 -22.92 26.62
N GLN A 479 -20.81 -22.88 25.36
CA GLN A 479 -19.96 -23.17 24.21
C GLN A 479 -19.93 -21.95 23.29
N PHE A 480 -18.73 -21.39 23.05
CA PHE A 480 -18.55 -20.38 22.01
C PHE A 480 -18.53 -21.02 20.61
N LEU A 481 -19.31 -20.48 19.68
CA LEU A 481 -19.53 -21.05 18.35
C LEU A 481 -18.60 -20.48 17.28
N ASP A 482 -18.33 -19.18 17.34
CA ASP A 482 -17.65 -18.46 16.26
C ASP A 482 -16.16 -18.21 16.58
N THR A 483 -15.47 -19.26 17.05
CA THR A 483 -14.06 -19.18 17.48
C THR A 483 -13.11 -19.79 16.45
N VAL A 484 -11.92 -19.20 16.29
CA VAL A 484 -10.84 -19.78 15.48
C VAL A 484 -10.19 -20.95 16.23
N GLU A 485 -10.11 -20.83 17.55
CA GLU A 485 -9.59 -21.84 18.47
C GLU A 485 -10.58 -22.00 19.64
N PRO A 486 -10.79 -23.21 20.19
CA PRO A 486 -11.76 -23.43 21.26
C PRO A 486 -11.52 -22.50 22.47
N VAL A 487 -12.49 -21.64 22.77
CA VAL A 487 -12.50 -20.78 23.96
C VAL A 487 -13.37 -21.44 25.03
N MET A 488 -12.86 -21.53 26.26
CA MET A 488 -13.58 -22.08 27.41
C MET A 488 -13.67 -21.03 28.51
N LEU A 489 -14.78 -21.00 29.24
CA LEU A 489 -14.84 -20.20 30.48
C LEU A 489 -13.94 -20.82 31.53
N GLY A 490 -13.07 -20.00 32.12
CA GLY A 490 -12.25 -20.38 33.27
C GLY A 490 -13.03 -20.29 34.58
N VAL A 491 -12.30 -20.10 35.69
CA VAL A 491 -12.89 -19.80 36.99
C VAL A 491 -13.44 -18.36 36.98
N PRO A 492 -14.62 -18.08 37.55
CA PRO A 492 -15.13 -16.72 37.63
C PRO A 492 -14.17 -15.81 38.41
N VAL A 493 -13.96 -14.61 37.89
CA VAL A 493 -13.16 -13.53 38.51
C VAL A 493 -13.86 -12.98 39.75
N GLU A 494 -15.19 -12.90 39.69
CA GLU A 494 -16.04 -12.48 40.81
C GLU A 494 -17.26 -13.42 40.90
N GLN A 495 -17.61 -13.78 42.12
CA GLN A 495 -18.83 -14.53 42.41
C GLN A 495 -19.48 -13.95 43.67
N ALA A 496 -20.72 -13.49 43.56
CA ALA A 496 -21.47 -12.86 44.63
C ALA A 496 -22.91 -13.40 44.69
N ARG A 497 -23.55 -13.28 45.86
CA ARG A 497 -24.97 -13.60 46.03
C ARG A 497 -25.67 -12.43 46.72
N ASN A 498 -26.55 -11.75 45.98
CA ASN A 498 -27.30 -10.58 46.44
C ASN A 498 -28.76 -10.97 46.69
N GLY A 499 -29.11 -11.26 47.93
CA GLY A 499 -30.43 -11.77 48.29
C GLY A 499 -30.71 -13.13 47.63
N ASP A 500 -31.68 -13.15 46.72
CA ASP A 500 -32.06 -14.36 45.96
C ASP A 500 -31.30 -14.51 44.62
N GLU A 501 -30.44 -13.55 44.27
CA GLU A 501 -29.75 -13.51 42.97
C GLU A 501 -28.30 -13.99 43.11
N ASP A 502 -27.89 -14.90 42.23
CA ASP A 502 -26.50 -15.33 42.05
C ASP A 502 -25.86 -14.53 40.90
N TYR A 503 -24.63 -14.05 41.11
CA TYR A 503 -23.84 -13.29 40.15
C TYR A 503 -22.48 -13.94 39.91
N ARG A 504 -22.05 -14.06 38.66
CA ARG A 504 -20.74 -14.59 38.25
C ARG A 504 -20.15 -13.78 37.11
N LEU A 505 -18.93 -13.28 37.27
CA LEU A 505 -18.16 -12.54 36.26
C LEU A 505 -16.98 -13.36 35.75
N TYR A 506 -16.76 -13.39 34.46
CA TYR A 506 -15.65 -14.08 33.80
C TYR A 506 -14.89 -13.10 32.91
N HIS A 507 -13.56 -13.17 32.95
CA HIS A 507 -12.71 -12.47 31.97
C HIS A 507 -12.31 -13.46 30.88
N VAL A 508 -12.56 -13.11 29.61
CA VAL A 508 -12.38 -13.99 28.46
C VAL A 508 -11.52 -13.31 27.41
N THR A 509 -10.54 -14.05 26.89
CA THR A 509 -9.73 -13.63 25.75
C THR A 509 -9.74 -14.75 24.71
N GLY A 510 -10.03 -14.41 23.45
CA GLY A 510 -10.08 -15.39 22.37
C GLY A 510 -9.96 -14.76 20.99
N ARG A 511 -9.70 -15.60 19.98
CA ARG A 511 -9.73 -15.17 18.57
C ARG A 511 -11.03 -15.66 17.92
N PHE A 512 -11.82 -14.72 17.44
CA PHE A 512 -13.17 -14.94 16.91
C PHE A 512 -13.21 -14.63 15.42
N LEU A 513 -14.11 -15.33 14.71
CA LEU A 513 -14.37 -15.10 13.30
C LEU A 513 -15.17 -13.80 13.09
N MET A 514 -14.77 -13.03 12.09
CA MET A 514 -15.43 -11.82 11.63
C MET A 514 -16.38 -12.16 10.48
N ASP A 515 -17.45 -11.37 10.33
CA ASP A 515 -18.48 -11.54 9.30
C ASP A 515 -19.03 -12.97 9.25
N ALA A 516 -19.08 -13.65 10.41
CA ALA A 516 -19.55 -15.02 10.51
C ALA A 516 -21.03 -15.16 10.10
N TRP A 517 -21.77 -14.05 10.09
CA TRP A 517 -23.22 -13.96 9.88
C TRP A 517 -23.54 -13.05 8.68
N GLN A 518 -24.27 -13.57 7.69
CA GLN A 518 -24.50 -12.90 6.39
C GLN A 518 -25.81 -12.11 6.30
N ASP A 519 -26.29 -11.52 7.41
CA ASP A 519 -27.66 -10.97 7.45
C ASP A 519 -27.78 -9.54 6.87
N ALA A 520 -26.67 -8.82 6.66
CA ALA A 520 -26.61 -7.56 5.91
C ALA A 520 -25.14 -7.16 5.60
N ARG A 521 -24.90 -6.59 4.41
CA ARG A 521 -23.56 -6.11 4.00
C ARG A 521 -23.16 -4.89 4.83
N ALA A 522 -22.01 -4.96 5.50
CA ALA A 522 -21.40 -3.78 6.12
C ALA A 522 -20.94 -2.79 5.03
N PRO A 523 -21.01 -1.47 5.27
CA PRO A 523 -20.54 -0.47 4.32
C PRO A 523 -19.02 -0.57 4.11
N LEU A 524 -18.56 -0.52 2.85
CA LEU A 524 -17.19 -0.26 2.37
C LEU A 524 -16.03 -0.61 3.32
N GLY A 525 -15.75 -1.92 3.50
CA GLY A 525 -14.62 -2.41 4.29
C GLY A 525 -14.81 -2.33 5.80
N GLY A 526 -16.03 -2.05 6.27
CA GLY A 526 -16.45 -2.36 7.62
C GLY A 526 -16.64 -3.88 7.78
N HIS A 527 -16.35 -4.38 8.98
CA HIS A 527 -16.55 -5.78 9.34
C HIS A 527 -17.40 -5.88 10.59
N ARG A 528 -18.14 -6.96 10.71
CA ARG A 528 -18.86 -7.32 11.94
C ARG A 528 -17.99 -8.27 12.75
N VAL A 529 -17.58 -7.83 13.92
CA VAL A 529 -16.81 -8.60 14.89
C VAL A 529 -17.74 -8.96 16.03
N GLY A 530 -17.75 -10.21 16.45
CA GLY A 530 -18.46 -10.55 17.68
C GLY A 530 -18.39 -12.03 17.97
N LEU A 531 -19.31 -12.50 18.78
CA LEU A 531 -19.35 -13.89 19.21
C LEU A 531 -20.77 -14.37 19.40
N ARG A 532 -20.98 -15.66 19.16
CA ARG A 532 -22.12 -16.39 19.68
C ARG A 532 -21.66 -17.42 20.68
N PHE A 533 -22.45 -17.57 21.73
CA PHE A 533 -22.33 -18.71 22.63
C PHE A 533 -23.70 -19.26 22.95
N ARG A 534 -23.74 -20.52 23.35
CA ARG A 534 -24.96 -21.21 23.75
C ARG A 534 -24.74 -22.06 25.00
N SER A 535 -25.82 -22.43 25.68
CA SER A 535 -25.72 -23.47 26.71
C SER A 535 -25.30 -24.80 26.06
N ARG A 536 -24.42 -25.55 26.73
CA ARG A 536 -23.94 -26.83 26.24
C ARG A 536 -24.97 -27.95 26.44
N ASP A 537 -25.60 -27.99 27.61
CA ASP A 537 -26.43 -29.11 28.06
C ASP A 537 -27.92 -28.75 28.29
N LEU A 538 -28.28 -27.47 28.35
CA LEU A 538 -29.66 -27.03 28.62
C LEU A 538 -30.36 -26.55 27.34
N ASN A 539 -31.68 -26.81 27.26
CA ASN A 539 -32.56 -26.39 26.16
C ASN A 539 -33.50 -25.22 26.58
N HIS A 540 -34.22 -24.64 25.62
CA HIS A 540 -35.17 -23.52 25.86
C HIS A 540 -36.35 -23.88 26.77
N GLU A 541 -36.54 -25.15 27.11
CA GLU A 541 -37.56 -25.59 28.07
C GLU A 541 -37.10 -25.42 29.52
N ARG A 542 -35.78 -25.40 29.76
CA ARG A 542 -35.20 -25.30 31.10
C ARG A 542 -34.54 -23.95 31.37
N MET A 543 -34.08 -23.26 30.34
CA MET A 543 -33.34 -22.01 30.47
C MET A 543 -33.56 -21.09 29.27
N ILE A 544 -33.54 -19.78 29.49
CA ILE A 544 -33.38 -18.77 28.43
C ILE A 544 -32.34 -17.74 28.87
N PHE A 545 -31.70 -17.11 27.89
CA PHE A 545 -30.83 -15.97 28.14
C PHE A 545 -31.63 -14.67 28.00
N ALA A 546 -31.39 -13.72 28.89
CA ALA A 546 -31.85 -12.33 28.76
C ALA A 546 -30.63 -11.42 28.72
N ALA A 547 -30.68 -10.32 27.98
CA ALA A 547 -29.62 -9.33 28.02
C ALA A 547 -29.61 -8.61 29.38
N ASP A 548 -28.52 -8.75 30.14
CA ASP A 548 -28.29 -8.01 31.39
C ASP A 548 -27.54 -6.75 31.05
N GLU A 549 -28.28 -5.67 30.93
CA GLU A 549 -27.72 -4.45 30.39
C GLU A 549 -27.01 -3.56 31.42
N GLY A 550 -27.09 -3.89 32.71
CA GLY A 550 -26.49 -3.07 33.78
C GLY A 550 -27.19 -1.70 33.89
N ASP A 551 -27.45 -1.26 35.13
CA ASP A 551 -28.06 0.03 35.51
C ASP A 551 -29.30 0.57 34.74
N GLY A 552 -29.88 -0.20 33.82
CA GLY A 552 -31.10 0.13 33.11
C GLY A 552 -30.93 1.03 31.88
N SER A 553 -29.75 1.61 31.64
CA SER A 553 -29.57 2.60 30.57
C SER A 553 -29.14 2.02 29.21
N ALA A 554 -28.72 0.74 29.15
CA ALA A 554 -27.83 0.30 28.08
C ALA A 554 -28.46 -0.17 26.75
N HIS A 555 -29.77 -0.39 26.63
CA HIS A 555 -30.39 -0.73 25.33
C HIS A 555 -30.12 0.37 24.29
N ARG A 556 -29.94 1.61 24.78
CA ARG A 556 -29.62 2.80 23.96
C ARG A 556 -28.16 3.23 24.03
N ASP A 557 -27.39 2.67 24.97
CA ASP A 557 -26.04 3.11 25.30
C ASP A 557 -24.95 2.05 25.08
N LEU A 558 -25.23 0.77 24.78
CA LEU A 558 -24.16 -0.20 24.51
C LEU A 558 -23.26 0.27 23.34
N ALA A 559 -23.87 0.72 22.24
CA ALA A 559 -23.15 1.32 21.12
C ALA A 559 -22.48 2.65 21.49
N ARG A 560 -23.07 3.45 22.39
CA ARG A 560 -22.54 4.78 22.79
C ARG A 560 -21.38 4.68 23.81
N VAL A 561 -21.48 3.76 24.75
CA VAL A 561 -20.48 3.35 25.75
C VAL A 561 -19.31 2.63 25.06
N LEU A 562 -19.57 1.84 24.02
CA LEU A 562 -18.52 1.17 23.22
C LEU A 562 -17.91 2.08 22.15
N ALA A 563 -18.66 3.03 21.57
CA ALA A 563 -18.12 4.04 20.64
C ALA A 563 -17.04 4.95 21.31
N GLY A 564 -17.03 5.03 22.64
CA GLY A 564 -15.99 5.73 23.42
C GLY A 564 -14.76 4.89 23.78
N ARG A 565 -14.80 3.56 23.62
CA ARG A 565 -13.68 2.66 24.00
C ARG A 565 -12.75 2.39 22.81
N LYS A 566 -11.45 2.59 23.04
CA LYS A 566 -10.40 2.50 22.01
C LYS A 566 -10.20 1.04 21.56
N VAL A 567 -10.39 0.77 20.28
CA VAL A 567 -9.76 -0.39 19.61
C VAL A 567 -8.25 -0.21 19.76
N ALA A 568 -7.56 -1.18 20.37
CA ALA A 568 -6.12 -1.08 20.62
C ALA A 568 -5.36 -1.52 19.36
N GLY A 569 -5.03 -0.54 18.53
CA GLY A 569 -4.37 -0.74 17.24
C GLY A 569 -4.83 0.36 16.30
N ALA A 570 -3.89 1.12 15.74
CA ALA A 570 -4.20 2.29 14.92
C ALA A 570 -5.06 1.90 13.70
N GLY A 571 -6.26 2.48 13.59
CA GLY A 571 -7.01 2.50 12.33
C GLY A 571 -8.37 1.81 12.29
N TRP A 572 -9.01 1.43 13.41
CA TRP A 572 -10.41 0.90 13.42
C TRP A 572 -11.25 1.55 14.54
N ALA A 573 -12.55 1.70 14.31
CA ALA A 573 -13.53 2.29 15.22
C ALA A 573 -14.80 1.43 15.27
N VAL A 574 -15.38 1.28 16.45
CA VAL A 574 -16.69 0.62 16.63
C VAL A 574 -17.77 1.63 16.23
N THR A 575 -18.64 1.26 15.29
CA THR A 575 -19.75 2.11 14.82
C THR A 575 -21.10 1.71 15.38
N ASP A 576 -21.28 0.42 15.69
CA ASP A 576 -22.52 -0.12 16.23
C ASP A 576 -22.25 -1.35 17.10
N ALA A 577 -23.12 -1.63 18.06
CA ALA A 577 -23.03 -2.78 18.94
C ALA A 577 -24.42 -3.30 19.28
N VAL A 578 -24.65 -4.59 19.06
CA VAL A 578 -25.93 -5.27 19.27
C VAL A 578 -25.69 -6.52 20.11
N LEU A 579 -26.33 -6.57 21.28
CA LEU A 579 -26.50 -7.80 22.05
C LEU A 579 -27.90 -8.34 21.79
N THR A 580 -28.01 -9.60 21.40
CA THR A 580 -29.28 -10.29 21.23
C THR A 580 -29.21 -11.60 21.99
N ALA A 581 -29.99 -11.71 23.04
CA ALA A 581 -30.20 -12.95 23.76
C ALA A 581 -31.38 -13.70 23.15
N ASP A 582 -31.26 -15.02 23.10
CA ASP A 582 -32.31 -15.97 22.72
C ASP A 582 -32.87 -15.78 21.29
N ILE A 583 -32.20 -16.40 20.31
CA ILE A 583 -32.69 -16.50 18.93
C ILE A 583 -33.46 -17.82 18.81
N PRO A 584 -34.79 -17.83 18.61
CA PRO A 584 -35.49 -19.07 18.30
C PRO A 584 -34.94 -19.63 16.99
N ALA A 585 -34.16 -20.70 17.07
CA ALA A 585 -33.47 -21.34 15.94
C ALA A 585 -34.42 -22.03 14.93
N ALA A 586 -35.72 -21.81 15.05
CA ALA A 586 -36.76 -22.49 14.29
C ALA A 586 -37.54 -21.50 13.40
N VAL A 587 -36.88 -20.90 12.41
CA VAL A 587 -37.59 -20.31 11.26
C VAL A 587 -37.21 -21.10 10.00
N PRO A 588 -38.15 -21.84 9.38
CA PRO A 588 -37.92 -22.48 8.09
C PRO A 588 -37.47 -21.45 7.05
N GLY A 589 -36.25 -21.58 6.54
CA GLY A 589 -35.66 -20.66 5.55
C GLY A 589 -34.41 -19.91 6.00
N ALA A 590 -34.06 -19.93 7.29
CA ALA A 590 -32.74 -19.46 7.74
C ALA A 590 -31.63 -20.39 7.22
N GLN A 591 -30.58 -19.83 6.58
CA GLN A 591 -29.39 -20.59 6.20
C GLN A 591 -28.61 -20.98 7.46
N ILE A 592 -29.02 -22.08 8.09
CA ILE A 592 -28.39 -22.66 9.27
C ILE A 592 -27.23 -23.55 8.81
N ARG A 593 -26.04 -23.40 9.42
CA ARG A 593 -24.85 -24.19 9.05
C ARG A 593 -25.09 -25.68 9.38
N PRO A 594 -24.47 -26.64 8.66
CA PRO A 594 -24.65 -28.07 8.91
C PRO A 594 -24.27 -28.53 10.32
N GLU A 595 -23.37 -27.80 10.97
CA GLU A 595 -22.89 -28.06 12.34
C GLU A 595 -23.96 -27.73 13.40
N GLU A 596 -24.72 -26.65 13.18
CA GLU A 596 -25.88 -26.25 14.00
C GLU A 596 -27.05 -27.26 13.89
N ARG A 597 -27.11 -28.03 12.80
CA ARG A 597 -28.08 -29.14 12.67
C ARG A 597 -27.71 -30.38 13.49
N ARG A 598 -26.44 -30.58 13.83
CA ARG A 598 -25.94 -31.81 14.48
C ARG A 598 -25.93 -31.75 16.01
N ALA A 599 -25.91 -30.56 16.60
CA ALA A 599 -25.65 -30.38 18.03
C ALA A 599 -26.84 -29.83 18.84
N GLY A 600 -28.06 -30.26 18.54
CA GLY A 600 -29.28 -29.89 19.27
C GLY A 600 -29.90 -28.57 18.79
N ARG A 601 -31.08 -28.66 18.17
CA ARG A 601 -31.84 -27.53 17.58
C ARG A 601 -32.42 -26.55 18.61
N ASP A 602 -32.19 -26.76 19.90
CA ASP A 602 -33.04 -26.22 20.96
C ASP A 602 -32.27 -25.64 22.16
N ALA A 603 -30.99 -25.31 21.99
CA ALA A 603 -30.16 -24.71 23.04
C ALA A 603 -30.27 -23.17 23.04
N PRO A 604 -30.47 -22.53 24.21
CA PRO A 604 -30.45 -21.07 24.36
C PRO A 604 -29.14 -20.51 23.82
N THR A 605 -29.24 -19.49 22.97
CA THR A 605 -28.09 -18.89 22.28
C THR A 605 -28.07 -17.38 22.48
N VAL A 606 -26.91 -16.83 22.80
CA VAL A 606 -26.64 -15.39 22.82
C VAL A 606 -25.76 -15.02 21.63
N ARG A 607 -26.07 -13.90 21.00
CA ARG A 607 -25.27 -13.27 19.96
C ARG A 607 -24.87 -11.89 20.41
N PHE A 608 -23.57 -11.62 20.42
CA PHE A 608 -23.03 -10.28 20.57
C PHE A 608 -22.33 -9.88 19.26
N GLU A 609 -22.66 -8.72 18.74
CA GLU A 609 -22.18 -8.22 17.46
C GLU A 609 -21.70 -6.78 17.62
N LEU A 610 -20.54 -6.47 17.06
CA LEU A 610 -19.97 -5.15 16.92
C LEU A 610 -19.73 -4.87 15.45
N SER A 611 -20.20 -3.74 14.95
CA SER A 611 -19.74 -3.23 13.68
C SER A 611 -18.46 -2.44 13.91
N ILE A 612 -17.38 -2.84 13.24
CA ILE A 612 -16.13 -2.10 13.20
C ILE A 612 -15.89 -1.55 11.81
N GLU A 613 -15.41 -0.33 11.74
CA GLU A 613 -15.01 0.32 10.51
C GLU A 613 -13.59 0.85 10.63
N PRO A 614 -12.78 0.79 9.56
CA PRO A 614 -11.50 1.48 9.50
C PRO A 614 -11.66 2.97 9.84
N GLN A 615 -10.80 3.53 10.67
CA GLN A 615 -10.86 4.91 11.15
C GLN A 615 -10.40 5.92 10.09
N ASP A 616 -10.03 5.47 8.89
CA ASP A 616 -9.52 6.32 7.83
C ASP A 616 -10.63 7.25 7.30
N ARG A 617 -10.58 8.51 7.74
CA ARG A 617 -11.38 9.63 7.22
C ARG A 617 -10.79 10.22 5.92
N GLY A 618 -9.91 9.49 5.24
CA GLY A 618 -9.35 9.89 3.96
C GLY A 618 -10.44 10.17 2.91
N LEU A 619 -10.12 11.07 1.97
CA LEU A 619 -10.96 11.42 0.80
C LEU A 619 -11.48 10.18 0.05
N ARG A 620 -10.77 9.04 0.14
CA ARG A 620 -11.09 7.75 -0.47
C ARG A 620 -12.50 7.22 -0.14
N ARG A 621 -13.01 7.48 1.07
CA ARG A 621 -14.33 7.02 1.54
C ARG A 621 -15.48 8.00 1.31
N GLN A 622 -15.18 9.28 1.09
CA GLN A 622 -16.21 10.30 0.85
C GLN A 622 -16.75 10.25 -0.59
N ILE A 623 -16.02 9.62 -1.51
CA ILE A 623 -16.39 9.52 -2.92
C ILE A 623 -17.12 8.18 -3.15
N GLY A 624 -18.45 8.24 -3.24
CA GLY A 624 -19.27 7.08 -3.60
C GLY A 624 -18.95 6.54 -5.00
N GLY A 625 -19.37 5.29 -5.28
CA GLY A 625 -18.96 4.57 -6.50
C GLY A 625 -19.29 5.28 -7.82
N LEU A 626 -20.46 5.92 -7.95
CA LEU A 626 -20.87 6.61 -9.18
C LEU A 626 -20.12 7.95 -9.40
N PRO A 627 -19.99 8.83 -8.38
CA PRO A 627 -19.06 9.96 -8.43
C PRO A 627 -17.61 9.58 -8.73
N ALA A 628 -17.11 8.46 -8.17
CA ALA A 628 -15.76 7.97 -8.43
C ALA A 628 -15.56 7.61 -9.92
N LEU A 629 -16.50 6.86 -10.51
CA LEU A 629 -16.46 6.53 -11.93
C LEU A 629 -16.50 7.78 -12.83
N ILE A 630 -17.36 8.76 -12.52
CA ILE A 630 -17.41 10.04 -13.24
C ILE A 630 -16.06 10.77 -13.13
N GLY A 631 -15.45 10.78 -11.95
CA GLY A 631 -14.12 11.37 -11.71
C GLY A 631 -13.01 10.72 -12.56
N VAL A 632 -13.00 9.38 -12.66
CA VAL A 632 -12.02 8.65 -13.49
C VAL A 632 -12.16 9.01 -14.97
N TRP A 633 -13.38 8.94 -15.50
CA TRP A 633 -13.65 9.27 -16.90
C TRP A 633 -13.36 10.74 -17.21
N GLY A 634 -13.72 11.65 -16.30
CA GLY A 634 -13.41 13.08 -16.40
C GLY A 634 -11.90 13.33 -16.44
N ALA A 635 -11.13 12.70 -15.56
CA ALA A 635 -9.67 12.79 -15.56
C ALA A 635 -9.05 12.23 -16.85
N CYS A 636 -9.53 11.08 -17.32
CA CYS A 636 -9.04 10.48 -18.58
C CYS A 636 -9.33 11.37 -19.80
N LEU A 637 -10.56 11.91 -19.89
CA LEU A 637 -10.94 12.83 -20.96
C LEU A 637 -10.14 14.13 -20.91
N LEU A 638 -9.90 14.68 -19.72
CA LEU A 638 -9.07 15.87 -19.54
C LEU A 638 -7.62 15.61 -19.97
N LEU A 639 -7.03 14.47 -19.58
CA LEU A 639 -5.69 14.08 -20.02
C LEU A 639 -5.62 13.90 -21.54
N LEU A 640 -6.62 13.26 -22.15
CA LEU A 640 -6.72 13.11 -23.61
C LEU A 640 -6.88 14.47 -24.32
N ALA A 641 -7.70 15.37 -23.76
CA ALA A 641 -7.91 16.71 -24.30
C ALA A 641 -6.63 17.55 -24.21
N LEU A 642 -5.90 17.49 -23.09
CA LEU A 642 -4.60 18.15 -22.93
C LEU A 642 -3.59 17.62 -23.96
N ARG A 643 -3.59 16.31 -24.23
CA ARG A 643 -2.73 15.70 -25.26
C ARG A 643 -3.14 16.07 -26.69
N GLY A 644 -4.44 16.13 -26.96
CA GLY A 644 -4.96 16.64 -28.23
C GLY A 644 -4.58 18.10 -28.46
N ALA A 645 -4.66 18.92 -27.42
CA ALA A 645 -4.23 20.32 -27.44
C ALA A 645 -2.71 20.46 -27.63
N GLU A 646 -1.89 19.62 -26.98
CA GLU A 646 -0.44 19.54 -27.21
C GLU A 646 -0.09 19.15 -28.65
N ALA A 647 -0.84 18.23 -29.26
CA ALA A 647 -0.62 17.82 -30.65
C ALA A 647 -1.06 18.90 -31.67
N TRP A 648 -2.05 19.71 -31.31
CA TRP A 648 -2.63 20.74 -32.18
C TRP A 648 -1.89 22.09 -32.12
N GLN A 649 -1.31 22.46 -30.97
CA GLN A 649 -0.49 23.65 -30.82
C GLN A 649 1.01 23.33 -30.93
N SER A 650 1.55 23.47 -32.14
CA SER A 650 2.99 23.31 -32.42
C SER A 650 3.89 24.31 -31.68
N ASP A 651 3.35 25.47 -31.27
CA ASP A 651 4.11 26.52 -30.56
C ASP A 651 3.74 26.57 -29.08
N ARG A 652 4.70 26.20 -28.25
CA ARG A 652 4.62 26.01 -26.78
C ARG A 652 4.39 27.32 -26.02
N ARG A 653 3.22 27.95 -26.13
CA ARG A 653 2.93 29.22 -25.43
C ARG A 653 2.81 29.09 -23.90
N PHE A 654 2.37 27.95 -23.34
CA PHE A 654 2.16 27.80 -21.87
C PHE A 654 2.55 26.44 -21.26
N PRO A 655 3.76 25.92 -21.48
CA PRO A 655 4.12 24.56 -21.07
C PRO A 655 4.13 24.30 -19.56
N ARG A 656 4.29 25.34 -18.74
CA ARG A 656 4.28 25.24 -17.27
C ARG A 656 2.87 25.02 -16.72
N LEU A 657 1.88 25.66 -17.33
CA LEU A 657 0.46 25.52 -16.96
C LEU A 657 -0.06 24.12 -17.31
N PHE A 658 0.32 23.59 -18.47
CA PHE A 658 -0.03 22.23 -18.89
C PHE A 658 0.47 21.18 -17.90
N LEU A 659 1.72 21.27 -17.43
CA LEU A 659 2.27 20.32 -16.45
C LEU A 659 1.50 20.36 -15.11
N LEU A 660 1.12 21.56 -14.65
CA LEU A 660 0.34 21.72 -13.41
C LEU A 660 -1.06 21.09 -13.55
N VAL A 661 -1.77 21.40 -14.63
CA VAL A 661 -3.10 20.85 -14.90
C VAL A 661 -3.03 19.33 -15.08
N GLU A 662 -2.01 18.82 -15.77
CA GLU A 662 -1.79 17.37 -15.95
C GLU A 662 -1.50 16.66 -14.62
N SER A 663 -0.70 17.27 -13.74
CA SER A 663 -0.43 16.73 -12.41
C SER A 663 -1.68 16.68 -11.52
N ALA A 664 -2.50 17.73 -11.57
CA ALA A 664 -3.77 17.79 -10.84
C ALA A 664 -4.78 16.76 -11.40
N ALA A 665 -4.92 16.67 -12.72
CA ALA A 665 -5.79 15.69 -13.38
C ALA A 665 -5.38 14.25 -13.05
N THR A 666 -4.07 13.97 -13.01
CA THR A 666 -3.55 12.65 -12.66
C THR A 666 -3.80 12.31 -11.18
N GLY A 667 -3.62 13.28 -10.27
CA GLY A 667 -3.92 13.09 -8.85
C GLY A 667 -5.41 12.82 -8.60
N VAL A 668 -6.30 13.60 -9.22
CA VAL A 668 -7.77 13.38 -9.15
C VAL A 668 -8.14 12.03 -9.77
N GLY A 669 -7.55 11.68 -10.93
CA GLY A 669 -7.77 10.39 -11.58
C GLY A 669 -7.32 9.20 -10.73
N LEU A 670 -6.19 9.33 -10.02
CA LEU A 670 -5.66 8.31 -9.13
C LEU A 670 -6.60 8.09 -7.93
N LEU A 671 -7.06 9.16 -7.27
CA LEU A 671 -8.05 9.09 -6.18
C LEU A 671 -9.35 8.44 -6.66
N ALA A 672 -9.87 8.89 -7.81
CA ALA A 672 -11.13 8.41 -8.34
C ALA A 672 -11.05 6.93 -8.76
N ALA A 673 -9.92 6.49 -9.33
CA ALA A 673 -9.70 5.12 -9.77
C ALA A 673 -9.58 4.16 -8.58
N GLU A 674 -8.86 4.59 -7.55
CA GLU A 674 -8.76 3.88 -6.29
C GLU A 674 -10.14 3.66 -5.67
N SER A 675 -10.92 4.75 -5.49
CA SER A 675 -12.27 4.68 -4.94
C SER A 675 -13.18 3.80 -5.79
N ALA A 676 -13.12 3.90 -7.12
CA ALA A 676 -13.97 3.10 -8.01
C ALA A 676 -13.67 1.58 -7.91
N LEU A 677 -12.39 1.19 -7.87
CA LEU A 677 -11.99 -0.21 -7.76
C LEU A 677 -12.32 -0.81 -6.39
N ILE A 678 -12.06 -0.07 -5.30
CA ILE A 678 -12.43 -0.51 -3.94
C ILE A 678 -13.95 -0.71 -3.85
N ASN A 679 -14.73 0.24 -4.37
CA ASN A 679 -16.20 0.11 -4.44
C ASN A 679 -16.64 -1.10 -5.27
N GLY A 680 -15.97 -1.39 -6.39
CA GLY A 680 -16.26 -2.54 -7.24
C GLY A 680 -15.98 -3.87 -6.53
N PHE A 681 -14.80 -4.02 -5.92
CA PHE A 681 -14.42 -5.24 -5.22
C PHE A 681 -15.22 -5.47 -3.93
N ALA A 682 -15.62 -4.40 -3.23
CA ALA A 682 -16.50 -4.49 -2.06
C ALA A 682 -17.88 -5.08 -2.42
N ARG A 683 -18.37 -4.89 -3.66
CA ARG A 683 -19.66 -5.47 -4.09
C ARG A 683 -19.63 -6.98 -4.28
N ILE A 684 -18.43 -7.54 -4.49
CA ILE A 684 -18.21 -8.96 -4.78
C ILE A 684 -17.44 -9.68 -3.65
N ASP A 685 -17.32 -9.06 -2.48
CA ASP A 685 -16.61 -9.58 -1.28
C ASP A 685 -15.16 -10.05 -1.57
N ALA A 686 -14.47 -9.37 -2.49
CA ALA A 686 -13.11 -9.74 -2.90
C ALA A 686 -12.04 -9.06 -2.04
N GLU A 687 -11.98 -9.39 -0.75
CA GLU A 687 -11.08 -8.74 0.24
C GLU A 687 -9.60 -8.74 -0.17
N ARG A 688 -9.08 -9.86 -0.66
CA ARG A 688 -7.69 -9.93 -1.14
C ARG A 688 -7.42 -8.96 -2.30
N ALA A 689 -8.40 -8.77 -3.18
CA ALA A 689 -8.29 -7.84 -4.29
C ALA A 689 -8.38 -6.38 -3.82
N MET A 690 -9.24 -6.09 -2.84
CA MET A 690 -9.30 -4.76 -2.19
C MET A 690 -7.97 -4.41 -1.52
N ALA A 691 -7.44 -5.31 -0.67
CA ALA A 691 -6.16 -5.10 0.01
C ALA A 691 -4.99 -4.88 -0.96
N ALA A 692 -4.92 -5.70 -2.02
CA ALA A 692 -3.93 -5.54 -3.07
C ALA A 692 -4.10 -4.21 -3.83
N THR A 693 -5.34 -3.79 -4.08
CA THR A 693 -5.64 -2.50 -4.72
C THR A 693 -5.16 -1.34 -3.86
N VAL A 694 -5.56 -1.30 -2.58
CA VAL A 694 -5.12 -0.26 -1.63
C VAL A 694 -3.60 -0.18 -1.58
N THR A 695 -2.91 -1.32 -1.45
CA THR A 695 -1.44 -1.37 -1.44
C THR A 695 -0.84 -0.82 -2.74
N ALA A 696 -1.39 -1.20 -3.89
CA ALA A 696 -0.90 -0.71 -5.19
C ALA A 696 -1.08 0.80 -5.34
N PHE A 697 -2.20 1.36 -4.88
CA PHE A 697 -2.45 2.80 -4.93
C PHE A 697 -1.63 3.56 -3.90
N ASP A 698 -1.39 3.03 -2.70
CA ASP A 698 -0.47 3.60 -1.72
C ASP A 698 0.96 3.70 -2.26
N VAL A 699 1.43 2.69 -3.00
CA VAL A 699 2.71 2.75 -3.74
C VAL A 699 2.65 3.85 -4.81
N ALA A 700 1.54 3.94 -5.55
CA ALA A 700 1.37 4.96 -6.59
C ALA A 700 1.38 6.39 -6.00
N TRP A 701 0.84 6.60 -4.80
CA TRP A 701 0.84 7.87 -4.09
C TRP A 701 2.24 8.36 -3.70
N TRP A 702 3.24 7.49 -3.65
CA TRP A 702 4.65 7.87 -3.50
C TRP A 702 5.36 8.08 -4.84
N LEU A 703 5.15 7.17 -5.80
CA LEU A 703 5.89 7.18 -7.06
C LEU A 703 5.39 8.25 -8.05
N VAL A 704 4.08 8.46 -8.16
CA VAL A 704 3.50 9.42 -9.12
C VAL A 704 3.89 10.86 -8.78
N PRO A 705 3.79 11.34 -7.53
CA PRO A 705 4.30 12.66 -7.17
C PRO A 705 5.81 12.80 -7.37
N ALA A 706 6.60 11.77 -7.04
CA ALA A 706 8.05 11.79 -7.26
C ALA A 706 8.41 11.98 -8.75
N LEU A 707 7.67 11.32 -9.65
CA LEU A 707 7.81 11.53 -11.09
C LEU A 707 7.44 12.96 -11.51
N PHE A 708 6.34 13.52 -10.99
CA PHE A 708 5.94 14.89 -11.29
C PHE A 708 6.90 15.93 -10.74
N ILE A 709 7.44 15.73 -9.53
CA ILE A 709 8.49 16.59 -8.95
C ILE A 709 9.73 16.56 -9.86
N ASN A 710 10.12 15.37 -10.34
CA ASN A 710 11.25 15.26 -11.25
C ASN A 710 11.00 16.01 -12.58
N LEU A 711 9.80 15.86 -13.18
CA LEU A 711 9.42 16.60 -14.38
C LEU A 711 9.36 18.12 -14.14
N ALA A 712 8.83 18.54 -12.98
CA ALA A 712 8.76 19.93 -12.58
C ALA A 712 10.16 20.52 -12.40
N LEU A 713 11.09 19.79 -11.77
CA LEU A 713 12.47 20.23 -11.58
C LEU A 713 13.16 20.49 -12.93
N HIS A 714 12.95 19.62 -13.92
CA HIS A 714 13.42 19.87 -15.28
C HIS A 714 12.82 21.15 -15.89
N ARG A 715 11.49 21.31 -15.81
CA ARG A 715 10.77 22.42 -16.46
C ARG A 715 10.97 23.79 -15.79
N PHE A 716 11.11 23.81 -14.46
CA PHE A 716 11.09 25.02 -13.64
C PHE A 716 12.47 25.40 -13.08
N ALA A 717 13.39 24.45 -12.91
CA ALA A 717 14.74 24.72 -12.41
C ALA A 717 15.80 24.54 -13.50
N TRP A 718 15.93 23.33 -14.07
CA TRP A 718 17.05 23.03 -14.97
C TRP A 718 17.00 23.80 -16.29
N ASP A 719 15.88 23.75 -17.03
CA ASP A 719 15.77 24.43 -18.34
C ASP A 719 15.99 25.97 -18.20
N PRO A 720 15.40 26.66 -17.19
CA PRO A 720 15.63 28.10 -17.00
C PRO A 720 17.06 28.44 -16.59
N LEU A 721 17.68 27.63 -15.73
CA LEU A 721 19.07 27.83 -15.30
C LEU A 721 20.04 27.72 -16.49
N GLU A 722 19.86 26.72 -17.36
CA GLU A 722 20.67 26.53 -18.56
C GLU A 722 20.52 27.67 -19.56
N ALA A 723 19.28 28.16 -19.74
CA ALA A 723 19.00 29.31 -20.60
C ALA A 723 19.66 30.60 -20.07
N SER A 724 19.71 30.80 -18.75
CA SER A 724 20.31 31.99 -18.13
C SER A 724 21.84 31.96 -18.05
N SER A 725 22.45 30.76 -18.03
CA SER A 725 23.89 30.59 -17.77
C SER A 725 24.73 30.34 -19.04
N GLU A 726 24.09 30.18 -20.21
CA GLU A 726 24.70 29.81 -21.50
C GLU A 726 25.59 28.55 -21.45
N ARG A 727 25.43 27.73 -20.41
CA ARG A 727 26.21 26.52 -20.15
C ARG A 727 25.28 25.38 -19.80
N ALA A 728 25.46 24.23 -20.44
CA ALA A 728 24.71 23.03 -20.13
C ALA A 728 25.11 22.50 -18.74
N ILE A 729 24.12 22.23 -17.89
CA ILE A 729 24.32 21.57 -16.61
C ILE A 729 24.66 20.10 -16.91
N PRO A 730 25.73 19.54 -16.33
CA PRO A 730 26.11 18.16 -16.58
C PRO A 730 24.98 17.19 -16.29
N GLN A 731 24.71 16.27 -17.21
CA GLN A 731 23.65 15.27 -17.10
C GLN A 731 23.77 14.43 -15.81
N VAL A 732 24.99 14.25 -15.31
CA VAL A 732 25.27 13.55 -14.04
C VAL A 732 24.58 14.25 -12.86
N VAL A 733 24.62 15.59 -12.79
CA VAL A 733 23.99 16.34 -11.69
C VAL A 733 22.47 16.17 -11.73
N LYS A 734 21.87 16.34 -12.92
CA LYS A 734 20.43 16.15 -13.11
C LYS A 734 20.00 14.74 -12.73
N SER A 735 20.75 13.72 -13.19
CA SER A 735 20.46 12.31 -12.94
C SER A 735 20.61 11.93 -11.45
N THR A 736 21.61 12.49 -10.74
CA THR A 736 21.78 12.26 -9.30
C THR A 736 20.61 12.83 -8.49
N VAL A 737 20.12 14.03 -8.84
CA VAL A 737 18.97 14.62 -8.16
C VAL A 737 17.69 13.82 -8.45
N SER A 738 17.47 13.41 -9.71
CA SER A 738 16.35 12.52 -10.07
C SER A 738 16.41 11.18 -9.32
N LEU A 739 17.60 10.59 -9.20
CA LEU A 739 17.81 9.34 -8.46
C LEU A 739 17.50 9.53 -6.97
N LEU A 740 17.93 10.64 -6.36
CA LEU A 740 17.68 10.91 -4.95
C LEU A 740 16.17 11.09 -4.65
N ILE A 741 15.43 11.77 -5.53
CA ILE A 741 13.97 11.90 -5.43
C ILE A 741 13.29 10.52 -5.49
N LEU A 742 13.73 9.63 -6.39
CA LEU A 742 13.18 8.29 -6.50
C LEU A 742 13.52 7.40 -5.29
N ILE A 743 14.77 7.46 -4.82
CA ILE A 743 15.22 6.74 -3.62
C ILE A 743 14.36 7.16 -2.41
N LEU A 744 14.13 8.46 -2.21
CA LEU A 744 13.29 8.96 -1.14
C LEU A 744 11.86 8.43 -1.24
N ALA A 745 11.29 8.39 -2.44
CA ALA A 745 9.96 7.83 -2.66
C ALA A 745 9.90 6.32 -2.35
N VAL A 746 10.91 5.55 -2.74
CA VAL A 746 11.00 4.10 -2.43
C VAL A 746 11.15 3.87 -0.92
N PHE A 747 11.95 4.67 -0.22
CA PHE A 747 12.02 4.61 1.23
C PHE A 747 10.69 4.95 1.90
N GLY A 748 9.98 5.96 1.38
CA GLY A 748 8.61 6.28 1.80
C GLY A 748 7.66 5.09 1.64
N VAL A 749 7.73 4.39 0.50
CA VAL A 749 6.95 3.16 0.25
C VAL A 749 7.27 2.06 1.28
N ILE A 750 8.55 1.75 1.50
CA ILE A 750 8.95 0.69 2.43
C ILE A 750 8.51 1.02 3.86
N ALA A 751 8.70 2.26 4.30
CA ALA A 751 8.38 2.69 5.66
C ALA A 751 6.89 2.87 5.92
N GLN A 752 6.15 3.50 5.01
CA GLN A 752 4.77 3.91 5.25
C GLN A 752 3.75 2.92 4.69
N VAL A 753 4.05 2.28 3.55
CA VAL A 753 3.10 1.33 2.91
C VAL A 753 3.31 -0.08 3.45
N PHE A 754 4.56 -0.56 3.47
CA PHE A 754 4.86 -1.91 3.96
C PHE A 754 5.13 -1.97 5.48
N GLN A 755 5.16 -0.82 6.16
CA GLN A 755 5.46 -0.68 7.58
C GLN A 755 6.68 -1.49 8.03
N LYS A 756 7.74 -1.48 7.21
CA LYS A 756 9.01 -2.14 7.52
C LYS A 756 10.01 -1.15 8.11
N ASP A 757 10.73 -1.60 9.13
CA ASP A 757 11.79 -0.81 9.75
C ASP A 757 12.92 -0.51 8.77
N LEU A 758 13.16 0.77 8.52
CA LEU A 758 14.25 1.24 7.65
C LEU A 758 15.64 1.12 8.30
N THR A 759 15.71 0.85 9.60
CA THR A 759 16.95 0.86 10.38
C THR A 759 18.01 -0.10 9.81
N SER A 760 17.60 -1.29 9.35
CA SER A 760 18.51 -2.28 8.76
C SER A 760 19.03 -1.88 7.37
N LEU A 761 18.17 -1.28 6.54
CA LEU A 761 18.52 -0.76 5.21
C LEU A 761 19.42 0.48 5.32
N LEU A 762 19.13 1.38 6.26
CA LEU A 762 19.93 2.57 6.51
C LEU A 762 21.33 2.20 7.03
N ALA A 763 21.40 1.28 8.00
CA ALA A 763 22.67 0.80 8.55
C ALA A 763 23.59 0.20 7.47
N THR A 764 23.05 -0.61 6.55
CA THR A 764 23.82 -1.21 5.44
C THR A 764 24.15 -0.19 4.34
N SER A 765 23.25 0.76 4.06
CA SER A 765 23.50 1.85 3.10
C SER A 765 24.60 2.81 3.53
N GLY A 766 24.84 2.97 4.85
CA GLY A 766 25.90 3.84 5.37
C GLY A 766 27.30 3.39 4.96
N VAL A 767 27.55 2.07 4.91
CA VAL A 767 28.83 1.51 4.43
C VAL A 767 29.01 1.79 2.93
N LEU A 768 27.97 1.62 2.13
CA LEU A 768 28.01 1.88 0.69
C LEU A 768 28.20 3.38 0.40
N ALA A 769 27.50 4.25 1.13
CA ALA A 769 27.64 5.69 1.04
C ALA A 769 29.06 6.15 1.43
N MET A 770 29.67 5.51 2.44
CA MET A 770 31.06 5.75 2.81
C MET A 770 32.02 5.35 1.68
N ILE A 771 31.86 4.17 1.07
CA ILE A 771 32.69 3.71 -0.06
C ILE A 771 32.57 4.67 -1.25
N ILE A 772 31.34 5.04 -1.61
CA ILE A 772 31.07 5.99 -2.70
C ILE A 772 31.66 7.37 -2.37
N GLY A 773 31.48 7.86 -1.14
CA GLY A 773 32.03 9.13 -0.67
C GLY A 773 33.56 9.18 -0.73
N LEU A 774 34.23 8.10 -0.30
CA LEU A 774 35.69 7.96 -0.40
C LEU A 774 36.15 7.96 -1.87
N SER A 775 35.41 7.31 -2.77
CA SER A 775 35.74 7.31 -4.20
C SER A 775 35.55 8.67 -4.87
N LEU A 776 34.56 9.45 -4.41
CA LEU A 776 34.22 10.78 -4.92
C LEU A 776 35.07 11.90 -4.30
N GLN A 777 35.81 11.62 -3.22
CA GLN A 777 36.59 12.61 -2.48
C GLN A 777 37.52 13.43 -3.39
N SER A 778 38.23 12.77 -4.30
CA SER A 778 39.15 13.42 -5.25
C SER A 778 38.42 14.29 -6.28
N ASN A 779 37.25 13.85 -6.76
CA ASN A 779 36.43 14.61 -7.70
C ASN A 779 35.82 15.85 -7.05
N LEU A 780 35.33 15.71 -5.83
CA LEU A 780 34.74 16.81 -5.07
C LEU A 780 35.81 17.86 -4.68
N SER A 781 37.00 17.40 -4.29
CA SER A 781 38.15 18.28 -4.02
C SER A 781 38.52 19.11 -5.25
N ASN A 782 38.57 18.51 -6.44
CA ASN A 782 38.84 19.25 -7.68
C ASN A 782 37.81 20.34 -7.99
N ILE A 783 36.53 20.11 -7.67
CA ILE A 783 35.46 21.10 -7.85
C ILE A 783 35.66 22.30 -6.91
N PHE A 784 35.86 22.02 -5.61
CA PHE A 784 36.06 23.07 -4.62
C PHE A 784 37.33 23.87 -4.89
N SER A 785 38.43 23.20 -5.23
CA SER A 785 39.66 23.88 -5.64
C SER A 785 39.47 24.71 -6.91
N GLY A 786 38.65 24.26 -7.86
CA GLY A 786 38.29 25.07 -9.04
C GLY A 786 37.51 26.34 -8.70
N MET A 787 36.61 26.26 -7.70
CA MET A 787 35.87 27.42 -7.19
C MET A 787 36.82 28.41 -6.49
N VAL A 788 37.71 27.91 -5.63
CA VAL A 788 38.71 28.73 -4.92
C VAL A 788 39.68 29.42 -5.90
N LEU A 789 40.23 28.69 -6.88
CA LEU A 789 41.13 29.26 -7.88
C LEU A 789 40.48 30.37 -8.71
N ASN A 790 39.18 30.26 -9.00
CA ASN A 790 38.42 31.32 -9.69
C ASN A 790 38.13 32.53 -8.80
N LEU A 791 38.01 32.33 -7.49
CA LEU A 791 37.73 33.38 -6.51
C LEU A 791 38.99 34.16 -6.12
N GLU A 792 40.06 33.47 -5.72
CA GLU A 792 41.33 34.08 -5.27
C GLU A 792 42.21 34.56 -6.43
N ARG A 793 42.03 33.97 -7.63
CA ARG A 793 42.76 34.31 -8.86
C ARG A 793 44.29 34.45 -8.69
N PRO A 794 45.00 33.44 -8.13
CA PRO A 794 46.46 33.48 -7.99
C PRO A 794 47.22 33.56 -9.33
N PHE A 795 46.56 33.17 -10.42
CA PHE A 795 47.01 33.34 -11.80
C PHE A 795 45.78 33.51 -12.71
N ARG A 796 45.99 34.07 -13.90
CA ARG A 796 44.95 34.32 -14.89
C ARG A 796 45.24 33.57 -16.19
N ARG A 797 44.21 33.44 -17.03
CA ARG A 797 44.39 32.96 -18.40
C ARG A 797 45.39 33.87 -19.13
N GLY A 798 46.43 33.28 -19.69
CA GLY A 798 47.56 33.98 -20.33
C GLY A 798 48.83 34.07 -19.49
N ASP A 799 48.78 33.81 -18.18
CA ASP A 799 49.96 33.85 -17.30
C ASP A 799 50.85 32.61 -17.52
N TRP A 800 52.17 32.78 -17.42
CA TRP A 800 53.12 31.68 -17.36
C TRP A 800 53.28 31.20 -15.93
N ILE A 801 52.94 29.93 -15.68
CA ILE A 801 52.99 29.35 -14.35
C ILE A 801 53.81 28.06 -14.31
N LYS A 802 54.41 27.79 -13.15
CA LYS A 802 54.96 26.49 -12.78
C LYS A 802 54.18 25.95 -11.59
N VAL A 803 53.65 24.74 -11.69
CA VAL A 803 52.81 24.12 -10.67
C VAL A 803 53.46 22.81 -10.23
N GLY A 804 54.09 22.81 -9.05
CA GLY A 804 54.88 21.67 -8.58
C GLY A 804 55.95 21.23 -9.59
N ASP A 805 55.93 19.94 -9.95
CA ASP A 805 56.85 19.33 -10.93
C ASP A 805 56.38 19.43 -12.39
N ALA A 806 55.21 20.04 -12.64
CA ALA A 806 54.71 20.22 -13.98
C ALA A 806 55.64 21.14 -14.79
N PRO A 807 55.81 20.88 -16.11
CA PRO A 807 56.58 21.76 -16.98
C PRO A 807 55.96 23.16 -16.99
N ILE A 808 56.82 24.17 -17.11
CA ILE A 808 56.40 25.57 -17.19
C ILE A 808 55.52 25.75 -18.44
N GLY A 809 54.35 26.37 -18.27
CA GLY A 809 53.41 26.58 -19.36
C GLY A 809 52.50 27.78 -19.16
N GLN A 810 51.91 28.26 -20.25
CA GLN A 810 50.96 29.35 -20.27
C GLN A 810 49.54 28.85 -20.00
N VAL A 811 48.81 29.48 -19.09
CA VAL A 811 47.43 29.08 -18.77
C VAL A 811 46.49 29.38 -19.93
N ILE A 812 45.96 28.34 -20.57
CA ILE A 812 45.03 28.47 -21.71
C ILE A 812 43.56 28.41 -21.29
N ASP A 813 43.23 27.70 -20.21
CA ASP A 813 41.86 27.54 -19.72
C ASP A 813 41.85 27.12 -18.24
N ILE A 814 40.86 27.61 -17.49
CA ILE A 814 40.60 27.23 -16.10
C ILE A 814 39.16 26.71 -16.04
N SER A 815 39.01 25.38 -16.09
CA SER A 815 37.70 24.73 -15.99
C SER A 815 37.33 24.48 -14.53
N TRP A 816 36.11 23.99 -14.29
CA TRP A 816 35.62 23.66 -12.94
C TRP A 816 36.39 22.50 -12.28
N ARG A 817 37.06 21.63 -13.06
CA ARG A 817 37.82 20.47 -12.54
C ARG A 817 39.34 20.54 -12.77
N SER A 818 39.79 21.29 -13.77
CA SER A 818 41.20 21.28 -14.19
C SER A 818 41.64 22.61 -14.78
N THR A 819 42.91 22.95 -14.58
CA THR A 819 43.62 24.06 -15.22
C THR A 819 44.46 23.51 -16.35
N LYS A 820 44.30 24.03 -17.57
CA LYS A 820 45.08 23.62 -18.74
C LYS A 820 46.18 24.64 -18.97
N ILE A 821 47.42 24.14 -19.10
CA ILE A 821 48.59 24.94 -19.46
C ILE A 821 49.18 24.46 -20.79
N GLN A 822 49.74 25.36 -21.58
CA GLN A 822 50.44 25.06 -22.82
C GLN A 822 51.94 25.29 -22.63
N THR A 823 52.74 24.24 -22.82
CA THR A 823 54.20 24.30 -22.63
C THR A 823 54.93 24.86 -23.87
N PHE A 824 56.23 25.16 -23.74
CA PHE A 824 57.07 25.62 -24.87
C PHE A 824 57.12 24.64 -26.05
N ASN A 825 56.93 23.35 -25.79
CA ASN A 825 56.90 22.31 -26.83
C ASN A 825 55.53 22.23 -27.53
N ASN A 826 54.67 23.25 -27.37
CA ASN A 826 53.32 23.30 -27.90
C ASN A 826 52.42 22.12 -27.45
N THR A 827 52.64 21.62 -26.23
CA THR A 827 51.81 20.55 -25.64
C THR A 827 50.90 21.10 -24.55
N VAL A 828 49.64 20.63 -24.52
CA VAL A 828 48.66 21.02 -23.50
C VAL A 828 48.68 20.03 -22.35
N VAL A 829 49.05 20.50 -21.16
CA VAL A 829 49.03 19.73 -19.91
C VAL A 829 47.80 20.13 -19.10
N SER A 830 46.96 19.14 -18.75
CA SER A 830 45.78 19.35 -17.92
C SER A 830 46.08 18.97 -16.48
N ILE A 831 46.09 19.97 -15.59
CA ILE A 831 46.40 19.83 -14.18
C ILE A 831 45.07 19.80 -13.41
N PRO A 832 44.80 18.75 -12.59
CA PRO A 832 43.64 18.75 -11.71
C PRO A 832 43.67 19.94 -10.75
N ASN A 833 42.53 20.62 -10.56
CA ASN A 833 42.49 21.84 -9.75
C ASN A 833 42.90 21.59 -8.29
N ALA A 834 42.63 20.40 -7.73
CA ALA A 834 43.08 20.03 -6.39
C ALA A 834 44.61 19.99 -6.27
N VAL A 835 45.28 19.52 -7.33
CA VAL A 835 46.75 19.52 -7.41
C VAL A 835 47.27 20.95 -7.59
N ALA A 836 46.63 21.74 -8.46
CA ALA A 836 47.02 23.13 -8.66
C ALA A 836 46.90 23.97 -7.38
N ALA A 837 45.78 23.87 -6.66
CA ALA A 837 45.57 24.60 -5.41
C ALA A 837 46.38 24.05 -4.23
N GLY A 838 46.67 22.74 -4.21
CA GLY A 838 47.37 22.06 -3.12
C GLY A 838 48.90 22.04 -3.23
N THR A 839 49.47 22.49 -4.36
CA THR A 839 50.93 22.52 -4.57
C THR A 839 51.45 23.95 -4.70
N ARG A 840 52.78 24.12 -4.57
CA ARG A 840 53.41 25.43 -4.75
C ARG A 840 53.24 25.88 -6.21
N ILE A 841 52.58 27.02 -6.40
CA ILE A 841 52.44 27.69 -7.69
C ILE A 841 53.45 28.83 -7.76
N GLU A 842 54.30 28.84 -8.78
CA GLU A 842 55.14 29.98 -9.13
C GLU A 842 54.54 30.66 -10.36
N ASN A 843 53.95 31.84 -10.16
CA ASN A 843 53.49 32.68 -11.26
C ASN A 843 54.69 33.46 -11.79
N CYS A 844 55.22 33.04 -12.93
CA CYS A 844 56.39 33.66 -13.55
C CYS A 844 56.05 35.01 -14.22
N SER A 845 54.76 35.29 -14.48
CA SER A 845 54.30 36.52 -15.14
C SER A 845 54.05 37.68 -14.16
N HIS A 846 53.93 37.43 -12.86
CA HIS A 846 53.66 38.45 -11.84
C HIS A 846 54.95 38.85 -11.09
N PRO A 847 55.22 40.14 -10.78
CA PRO A 847 54.32 41.30 -10.90
C PRO A 847 54.33 42.02 -12.25
N ASN A 848 55.42 42.00 -13.02
CA ASN A 848 55.60 42.93 -14.16
C ASN A 848 55.91 42.25 -15.51
N ASN A 849 55.69 40.94 -15.65
CA ASN A 849 56.03 40.16 -16.86
C ASN A 849 57.49 40.38 -17.36
N ARG A 850 58.41 40.68 -16.42
CA ARG A 850 59.85 40.77 -16.66
C ARG A 850 60.50 39.52 -16.10
N PHE A 851 61.07 38.72 -16.98
CA PHE A 851 61.78 37.50 -16.62
C PHE A 851 63.26 37.82 -16.53
N ILE A 852 63.98 37.17 -15.61
CA ILE A 852 65.44 37.23 -15.52
C ILE A 852 65.96 35.85 -15.87
N ALA A 853 66.76 35.78 -16.92
CA ALA A 853 67.51 34.58 -17.30
C ALA A 853 68.90 34.63 -16.67
N GLN A 854 69.43 33.47 -16.28
CA GLN A 854 70.77 33.32 -15.73
C GLN A 854 71.49 32.21 -16.45
N MET A 855 72.70 32.47 -16.92
CA MET A 855 73.58 31.52 -17.59
C MET A 855 74.96 31.52 -16.93
N LEU A 856 75.57 30.33 -16.85
CA LEU A 856 76.90 30.16 -16.28
C LEU A 856 77.91 29.98 -17.42
N LEU A 857 79.00 30.74 -17.39
CA LEU A 857 80.07 30.69 -18.38
C LEU A 857 81.41 30.42 -17.70
N HIS A 858 82.25 29.61 -18.35
CA HIS A 858 83.59 29.28 -17.89
C HIS A 858 84.65 29.86 -18.84
N VAL A 859 85.65 30.53 -18.26
CA VAL A 859 86.75 31.19 -18.97
C VAL A 859 88.08 30.60 -18.49
N THR A 860 89.04 30.40 -19.40
CA THR A 860 90.35 29.81 -19.08
C THR A 860 91.08 30.62 -17.99
N LEU A 861 91.82 29.91 -17.12
CA LEU A 861 92.68 30.51 -16.10
C LEU A 861 93.78 31.36 -16.75
N GLY A 862 94.04 32.57 -16.21
CA GLY A 862 95.11 33.46 -16.70
C GLY A 862 94.65 34.84 -17.20
N HIS A 863 93.34 35.09 -17.24
CA HIS A 863 92.79 36.44 -17.45
C HIS A 863 92.39 37.08 -16.12
N ASP A 864 92.45 38.41 -16.06
CA ASP A 864 91.97 39.18 -14.89
C ASP A 864 90.43 39.09 -14.80
N PRO A 865 89.84 38.60 -13.68
CA PRO A 865 88.39 38.47 -13.53
C PRO A 865 87.62 39.76 -13.76
N ASP A 866 88.14 40.91 -13.30
CA ASP A 866 87.46 42.20 -13.44
C ASP A 866 87.42 42.64 -14.92
N ARG A 867 88.48 42.33 -15.67
CA ARG A 867 88.52 42.52 -17.12
C ARG A 867 87.46 41.66 -17.83
N ILE A 868 87.27 40.41 -17.41
CA ILE A 868 86.26 39.51 -17.99
C ILE A 868 84.83 39.96 -17.66
N VAL A 869 84.56 40.42 -16.42
CA VAL A 869 83.26 40.98 -16.05
C VAL A 869 82.90 42.18 -16.94
N ASN A 870 83.86 43.08 -17.19
CA ASN A 870 83.66 44.23 -18.05
C ASN A 870 83.37 43.81 -19.50
N LEU A 871 84.16 42.88 -20.06
CA LEU A 871 83.96 42.38 -21.43
C LEU A 871 82.60 41.67 -21.60
N LEU A 872 82.17 40.87 -20.63
CA LEU A 872 80.85 40.24 -20.64
C LEU A 872 79.72 41.28 -20.52
N THR A 873 79.91 42.31 -19.70
CA THR A 873 78.93 43.40 -19.57
C THR A 873 78.81 44.19 -20.86
N ASP A 874 79.93 44.47 -21.54
CA ASP A 874 79.93 45.14 -22.84
C ASP A 874 79.32 44.25 -23.93
N ALA A 875 79.57 42.94 -23.90
CA ALA A 875 78.91 41.98 -24.79
C ALA A 875 77.39 42.01 -24.61
N LEU A 876 76.88 42.08 -23.37
CA LEU A 876 75.44 42.19 -23.13
C LEU A 876 74.85 43.52 -23.60
N ARG A 877 75.60 44.62 -23.51
CA ARG A 877 75.15 45.94 -24.04
C ARG A 877 75.04 45.96 -25.56
N LEU A 878 75.82 45.14 -26.26
CA LEU A 878 75.78 45.01 -27.72
C LEU A 878 74.64 44.12 -28.23
N VAL A 879 74.01 43.32 -27.36
CA VAL A 879 72.91 42.44 -27.75
C VAL A 879 71.69 43.26 -28.16
N LYS A 880 71.27 43.11 -29.41
CA LYS A 880 69.94 43.53 -29.84
C LYS A 880 68.92 42.54 -29.28
N SER A 881 67.98 43.03 -28.48
CA SER A 881 67.01 42.17 -27.82
C SER A 881 66.09 41.50 -28.86
N VAL A 882 65.86 40.19 -28.69
CA VAL A 882 64.98 39.38 -29.56
C VAL A 882 63.50 39.73 -29.31
N ASP A 883 63.19 40.21 -28.10
CA ASP A 883 61.86 40.71 -27.72
C ASP A 883 61.51 42.10 -28.29
N GLY A 884 62.34 42.65 -29.19
CA GLY A 884 62.08 43.90 -29.91
C GLY A 884 62.60 45.17 -29.22
N ARG A 885 63.16 45.06 -28.01
CA ARG A 885 63.78 46.19 -27.31
C ARG A 885 65.11 46.59 -27.96
N LYS A 886 65.43 47.89 -27.89
CA LYS A 886 66.69 48.44 -28.44
C LYS A 886 67.94 47.92 -27.73
N HIS A 887 67.84 47.66 -26.42
CA HIS A 887 68.88 47.10 -25.56
C HIS A 887 68.22 46.33 -24.41
N LEU A 888 68.98 45.42 -23.79
CA LEU A 888 68.57 44.73 -22.57
C LEU A 888 68.46 45.75 -21.41
N GLY A 889 67.41 45.61 -20.59
CA GLY A 889 67.09 46.57 -19.54
C GLY A 889 67.82 46.30 -18.22
N LEU A 890 68.01 45.03 -17.87
CA LEU A 890 68.78 44.59 -16.72
C LEU A 890 69.85 43.62 -17.20
N VAL A 891 71.11 43.99 -17.00
CA VAL A 891 72.28 43.17 -17.32
C VAL A 891 73.15 43.11 -16.08
N TRP A 892 73.55 41.91 -15.68
CA TRP A 892 74.37 41.72 -14.50
C TRP A 892 75.33 40.56 -14.71
N VAL A 893 76.61 40.80 -14.45
CA VAL A 893 77.66 39.80 -14.55
C VAL A 893 78.39 39.73 -13.23
N LYS A 894 78.61 38.51 -12.72
CA LYS A 894 79.32 38.27 -11.47
C LYS A 894 80.37 37.18 -11.66
N PHE A 895 81.60 37.45 -11.24
CA PHE A 895 82.58 36.39 -11.03
C PHE A 895 82.14 35.49 -9.87
N ASN A 896 81.97 34.20 -10.17
CA ASN A 896 81.34 33.20 -9.30
C ASN A 896 82.33 32.09 -8.90
N GLY A 897 83.59 32.49 -8.67
CA GLY A 897 84.68 31.63 -8.23
C GLY A 897 85.37 30.88 -9.37
N ILE A 898 86.22 29.93 -8.98
CA ILE A 898 87.01 29.09 -9.90
C ILE A 898 86.65 27.64 -9.61
N ASP A 899 86.42 26.84 -10.66
CA ASP A 899 86.23 25.38 -10.56
C ASP A 899 87.18 24.63 -11.51
N GLU A 900 87.01 23.31 -11.61
CA GLU A 900 87.81 22.42 -12.45
C GLU A 900 87.77 22.77 -13.95
N PHE A 901 86.79 23.58 -14.39
CA PHE A 901 86.66 24.04 -15.77
C PHE A 901 87.25 25.44 -15.97
N GLY A 902 87.59 26.18 -14.92
CA GLY A 902 88.21 27.51 -15.01
C GLY A 902 87.49 28.58 -14.17
N MET A 903 87.62 29.84 -14.57
CA MET A 903 86.94 30.95 -13.92
C MET A 903 85.46 30.98 -14.30
N ARG A 904 84.56 30.93 -13.32
CA ARG A 904 83.11 30.95 -13.53
C ARG A 904 82.55 32.36 -13.50
N PHE A 905 81.66 32.67 -14.43
CA PHE A 905 80.92 33.91 -14.48
C PHE A 905 79.43 33.62 -14.61
N LEU A 906 78.64 34.18 -13.68
CA LEU A 906 77.19 34.17 -13.77
C LEU A 906 76.75 35.40 -14.55
N VAL A 907 76.16 35.18 -15.72
CA VAL A 907 75.63 36.21 -16.61
C VAL A 907 74.11 36.20 -16.52
N SER A 908 73.53 37.34 -16.15
CA SER A 908 72.08 37.50 -16.01
C SER A 908 71.57 38.62 -16.91
N PHE A 909 70.42 38.40 -17.55
CA PHE A 909 69.78 39.39 -18.41
C PHE A 909 68.25 39.28 -18.34
N ASP A 910 67.55 40.38 -18.64
CA ASP A 910 66.08 40.41 -18.65
C ASP A 910 65.46 40.14 -20.01
N LEU A 911 64.23 39.62 -20.01
CA LEU A 911 63.38 39.44 -21.19
C LEU A 911 61.91 39.71 -20.85
N THR A 912 61.14 40.23 -21.81
CA THR A 912 59.70 40.55 -21.62
C THR A 912 58.75 39.44 -22.05
N ASP A 913 59.23 38.49 -22.86
CA ASP A 913 58.47 37.31 -23.28
C ASP A 913 59.30 36.06 -23.03
N ARG A 914 58.83 35.22 -22.11
CA ARG A 914 59.51 33.97 -21.71
C ARG A 914 59.59 32.97 -22.87
N SER A 915 58.69 33.03 -23.85
CA SER A 915 58.72 32.14 -25.03
C SER A 915 59.98 32.34 -25.88
N LEU A 916 60.61 33.51 -25.80
CA LEU A 916 61.80 33.86 -26.56
C LEU A 916 63.11 33.52 -25.84
N LEU A 917 63.06 32.86 -24.67
CA LEU A 917 64.23 32.63 -23.82
C LEU A 917 65.41 32.01 -24.58
N GLN A 918 65.19 30.91 -25.29
CA GLN A 918 66.25 30.22 -26.02
C GLN A 918 66.84 31.08 -27.14
N SER A 919 65.99 31.83 -27.85
CA SER A 919 66.41 32.76 -28.90
C SER A 919 67.23 33.92 -28.31
N GLN A 920 66.86 34.40 -27.13
CA GLN A 920 67.57 35.47 -26.42
C GLN A 920 68.93 34.98 -25.87
N GLU A 921 68.98 33.78 -25.31
CA GLU A 921 70.23 33.12 -24.87
C GLU A 921 71.20 32.94 -26.05
N HIS A 922 70.69 32.52 -27.20
CA HIS A 922 71.47 32.40 -28.42
C HIS A 922 72.07 33.76 -28.85
N ALA A 923 71.27 34.82 -28.87
CA ALA A 923 71.74 36.17 -29.22
C ALA A 923 72.82 36.68 -28.24
N VAL A 924 72.64 36.43 -26.95
CA VAL A 924 73.62 36.76 -25.90
C VAL A 924 74.92 35.99 -26.09
N LEU A 925 74.85 34.67 -26.30
CA LEU A 925 76.02 33.81 -26.52
C LEU A 925 76.82 34.22 -27.76
N ILE A 926 76.15 34.55 -28.87
CA ILE A 926 76.83 35.05 -30.08
C ILE A 926 77.56 36.37 -29.80
N SER A 927 76.91 37.30 -29.09
CA SER A 927 77.54 38.57 -28.73
C SER A 927 78.78 38.36 -27.85
N ILE A 928 78.67 37.51 -26.83
CA ILE A 928 79.77 37.14 -25.95
C ILE A 928 80.92 36.52 -26.75
N HIS A 929 80.63 35.55 -27.62
CA HIS A 929 81.63 34.92 -28.47
C HIS A 929 82.35 35.92 -29.37
N SER A 930 81.60 36.86 -29.96
CA SER A 930 82.16 37.92 -30.80
C SER A 930 83.10 38.82 -30.01
N VAL A 931 82.68 39.33 -28.85
CA VAL A 931 83.52 40.20 -28.00
C VAL A 931 84.75 39.46 -27.49
N PHE A 932 84.59 38.22 -27.04
CA PHE A 932 85.70 37.42 -26.54
C PHE A 932 86.74 37.13 -27.63
N ARG A 933 86.30 36.82 -28.85
CA ARG A 933 87.19 36.61 -30.01
C ARG A 933 88.04 37.86 -30.29
N HIS A 934 87.45 39.05 -30.31
CA HIS A 934 88.19 40.30 -30.58
C HIS A 934 89.11 40.71 -29.42
N ALA A 935 88.74 40.37 -28.18
CA ALA A 935 89.51 40.69 -26.98
C ALA A 935 90.65 39.69 -26.68
N GLY A 936 90.78 38.62 -27.48
CA GLY A 936 91.75 37.55 -27.28
C GLY A 936 91.46 36.69 -26.04
N VAL A 937 90.20 36.65 -25.59
CA VAL A 937 89.75 35.86 -24.45
C VAL A 937 89.23 34.51 -24.96
N THR A 938 89.78 33.43 -24.44
CA THR A 938 89.32 32.07 -24.77
C THR A 938 88.34 31.58 -23.71
N LEU A 939 87.17 31.10 -24.17
CA LEU A 939 86.32 30.25 -23.33
C LEU A 939 87.12 29.01 -22.92
N ALA A 940 86.88 28.53 -21.70
CA ALA A 940 87.63 27.40 -21.17
C ALA A 940 87.54 26.17 -22.08
N GLN A 941 88.70 25.69 -22.53
CA GLN A 941 88.82 24.43 -23.27
C GLN A 941 89.35 23.35 -22.33
N ARG A 942 88.73 22.16 -22.38
CA ARG A 942 89.15 21.00 -21.57
C ARG A 942 90.50 20.48 -22.10
N HIS A 943 91.62 20.93 -21.54
CA HIS A 943 92.93 20.37 -21.89
C HIS A 943 93.18 19.09 -21.08
N ALA A 944 93.07 17.93 -21.73
CA ALA A 944 93.71 16.70 -21.24
C ALA A 944 95.19 16.75 -21.63
N ASN A 945 96.10 16.93 -20.66
CA ASN A 945 97.54 16.85 -20.92
C ASN A 945 97.93 15.41 -21.28
N ILE A 946 97.94 15.07 -22.57
CA ILE A 946 98.45 13.80 -23.09
C ILE A 946 99.97 13.94 -23.27
N ARG A 947 100.75 13.12 -22.57
CA ARG A 947 102.20 12.97 -22.78
C ARG A 947 102.42 12.24 -24.12
N LEU A 948 103.05 12.93 -25.07
CA LEU A 948 103.50 12.37 -26.35
C LEU A 948 104.74 11.48 -26.13
N VAL A 949 104.65 10.21 -26.54
CA VAL A 949 105.81 9.35 -26.86
C VAL A 949 106.02 9.48 -28.37
N GLU A 950 107.23 9.82 -28.78
CA GLU A 950 107.62 10.01 -30.18
C GLU A 950 107.50 8.70 -30.98
N GLY A 951 106.86 8.79 -32.16
CA GLY A 951 106.97 7.80 -33.23
C GLY A 951 105.65 7.50 -33.94
N GLY A 952 105.47 8.01 -35.16
CA GLY A 952 104.54 7.43 -36.15
C GLY A 952 103.46 8.37 -36.70
N THR A 953 103.85 9.18 -37.70
CA THR A 953 103.09 9.69 -38.87
C THR A 953 101.56 9.57 -38.93
N ASP A 954 100.92 10.73 -39.04
CA ASP A 954 99.76 11.11 -39.88
C ASP A 954 98.77 10.02 -40.32
N ALA A 955 97.58 10.02 -39.70
CA ALA A 955 96.38 9.43 -40.26
C ALA A 955 95.13 10.22 -39.81
N ALA A 956 95.09 11.52 -40.12
CA ALA A 956 93.95 12.38 -39.83
C ALA A 956 92.88 12.42 -40.95
N ASP A 957 93.02 11.58 -41.98
CA ASP A 957 92.02 11.38 -43.06
C ASP A 957 91.73 9.87 -43.27
N ALA A 958 91.46 9.13 -42.20
CA ALA A 958 91.08 7.72 -42.30
C ALA A 958 89.59 7.59 -42.65
N HIS A 959 89.28 7.39 -43.94
CA HIS A 959 87.98 6.85 -44.37
C HIS A 959 87.68 5.54 -43.63
N PRO A 960 86.40 5.21 -43.38
CA PRO A 960 86.06 3.95 -42.71
C PRO A 960 86.66 2.77 -43.47
N ASP A 961 87.56 2.05 -42.80
CA ASP A 961 88.30 0.93 -43.36
C ASP A 961 87.35 -0.11 -43.96
N ALA A 962 87.61 -0.51 -45.21
CA ALA A 962 86.82 -1.53 -45.91
C ALA A 962 86.73 -2.82 -45.09
N ALA A 963 87.79 -3.19 -44.36
CA ALA A 963 87.78 -4.37 -43.50
C ALA A 963 86.78 -4.23 -42.33
N SER A 964 86.65 -3.03 -41.76
CA SER A 964 85.70 -2.75 -40.68
C SER A 964 84.25 -2.78 -41.16
N LEU A 965 83.98 -2.23 -42.35
CA LEU A 965 82.64 -2.26 -42.94
C LEU A 965 82.22 -3.67 -43.39
N ILE A 966 83.14 -4.44 -43.96
CA ILE A 966 82.90 -5.86 -44.33
C ILE A 966 82.68 -6.71 -43.09
N ALA A 967 83.43 -6.49 -42.00
CA ALA A 967 83.19 -7.20 -40.74
C ALA A 967 81.83 -6.87 -40.10
N ALA A 968 81.33 -5.64 -40.29
CA ALA A 968 80.04 -5.20 -39.76
C ALA A 968 78.83 -5.67 -40.61
N ALA A 969 79.02 -5.91 -41.92
CA ALA A 969 77.94 -6.31 -42.81
C ALA A 969 77.43 -7.72 -42.50
N SER A 970 76.12 -7.86 -42.24
CA SER A 970 75.52 -9.12 -41.78
C SER A 970 75.72 -10.31 -42.74
N LEU A 971 75.89 -10.05 -44.04
CA LEU A 971 76.13 -11.10 -45.05
C LEU A 971 77.54 -11.73 -44.91
N PHE A 972 78.53 -10.96 -44.44
CA PHE A 972 79.93 -11.38 -44.39
C PHE A 972 80.40 -11.80 -42.99
N GLN A 973 79.56 -11.63 -41.96
CA GLN A 973 79.83 -12.15 -40.62
C GLN A 973 80.12 -13.66 -40.54
N PRO A 974 79.57 -14.53 -41.39
CA PRO A 974 79.93 -15.95 -41.38
C PRO A 974 81.36 -16.25 -41.88
N LEU A 975 82.00 -15.33 -42.61
CA LEU A 975 83.35 -15.52 -43.14
C LEU A 975 84.40 -15.45 -42.04
N ASP A 976 85.46 -16.23 -42.16
CA ASP A 976 86.64 -16.12 -41.30
C ASP A 976 87.44 -14.84 -41.60
N ASN A 977 88.29 -14.42 -40.67
CA ASN A 977 89.09 -13.20 -40.84
C ASN A 977 89.95 -13.21 -42.12
N PRO A 978 90.63 -14.32 -42.51
CA PRO A 978 91.36 -14.38 -43.77
C PRO A 978 90.49 -14.20 -45.02
N ALA A 979 89.26 -14.70 -45.04
CA ALA A 979 88.33 -14.46 -46.15
C ALA A 979 87.82 -13.02 -46.16
N ARG A 980 87.54 -12.41 -45.00
CA ARG A 980 87.14 -10.99 -44.92
C ARG A 980 88.26 -10.04 -45.33
N GLU A 981 89.52 -10.33 -44.97
CA GLU A 981 90.68 -9.57 -45.41
C GLU A 981 90.89 -9.66 -46.92
N ARG A 982 90.69 -10.84 -47.52
CA ARG A 982 90.70 -11.01 -48.99
C ARG A 982 89.58 -10.20 -49.67
N LEU A 983 88.37 -10.18 -49.11
CA LEU A 983 87.29 -9.33 -49.62
C LEU A 983 87.63 -7.83 -49.48
N ALA A 984 88.18 -7.42 -48.34
CA ALA A 984 88.56 -6.03 -48.11
C ALA A 984 89.66 -5.56 -49.07
N ALA A 985 90.63 -6.42 -49.36
CA ALA A 985 91.68 -6.13 -50.34
C ALA A 985 91.16 -6.04 -51.79
N GLY A 986 90.10 -6.78 -52.12
CA GLY A 986 89.48 -6.79 -53.45
C GLY A 986 88.34 -5.77 -53.65
N ALA A 987 87.86 -5.13 -52.58
CA ALA A 987 86.76 -4.16 -52.62
C ALA A 987 87.22 -2.83 -53.22
N ARG A 988 86.56 -2.36 -54.28
CA ARG A 988 86.93 -1.14 -54.99
C ARG A 988 86.11 0.06 -54.48
N PRO A 989 86.74 1.10 -53.92
CA PRO A 989 86.01 2.29 -53.50
C PRO A 989 85.55 3.11 -54.71
N GLN A 990 84.29 3.54 -54.67
CA GLN A 990 83.65 4.37 -55.68
C GLN A 990 82.98 5.57 -55.02
N ARG A 991 83.45 6.78 -55.36
CA ARG A 991 82.77 8.03 -54.96
C ARG A 991 81.78 8.42 -56.05
N VAL A 992 80.54 8.62 -55.65
CA VAL A 992 79.44 8.95 -56.55
C VAL A 992 78.73 10.21 -56.09
N ALA A 993 78.37 11.07 -57.06
CA ALA A 993 77.61 12.29 -56.80
C ALA A 993 76.14 11.96 -56.52
N ILE A 994 75.41 12.94 -55.97
CA ILE A 994 73.95 12.87 -55.77
C ILE A 994 73.21 12.55 -57.08
N GLY A 995 72.19 11.70 -57.00
CA GLY A 995 71.33 11.36 -58.13
C GLY A 995 71.93 10.38 -59.14
N THR A 996 73.14 9.87 -58.90
CA THR A 996 73.81 8.93 -59.82
C THR A 996 73.11 7.56 -59.75
N PRO A 997 72.58 7.03 -60.87
CA PRO A 997 72.08 5.67 -60.92
C PRO A 997 73.25 4.67 -60.92
N LEU A 998 73.28 3.75 -59.97
CA LEU A 998 74.31 2.73 -59.84
C LEU A 998 74.02 1.53 -60.75
N TYR A 999 72.74 1.13 -60.82
CA TYR A 999 72.20 0.16 -61.78
C TYR A 999 70.69 0.35 -61.89
N ARG A 1000 70.08 -0.18 -62.96
CA ARG A 1000 68.63 -0.20 -63.18
C ARG A 1000 68.08 -1.61 -63.05
N GLN A 1001 66.79 -1.70 -62.69
CA GLN A 1001 66.07 -2.96 -62.70
C GLN A 1001 66.11 -3.59 -64.09
N GLY A 1002 66.44 -4.88 -64.17
CA GLY A 1002 66.61 -5.61 -65.42
C GLY A 1002 68.02 -5.57 -66.00
N ASP A 1003 68.95 -4.75 -65.46
CA ASP A 1003 70.35 -4.77 -65.88
C ASP A 1003 71.00 -6.12 -65.53
N ALA A 1004 71.86 -6.64 -66.40
CA ALA A 1004 72.77 -7.72 -66.03
C ALA A 1004 73.90 -7.15 -65.14
N GLY A 1005 74.23 -7.82 -64.03
CA GLY A 1005 75.25 -7.37 -63.09
C GLY A 1005 76.08 -8.53 -62.57
N ARG A 1006 77.33 -8.25 -62.17
CA ARG A 1006 78.26 -9.24 -61.59
C ARG A 1006 78.98 -8.70 -60.34
N SER A 1007 78.38 -7.72 -59.67
CA SER A 1007 78.96 -7.08 -58.49
C SER A 1007 77.89 -6.70 -57.47
N LEU A 1008 78.28 -6.54 -56.21
CA LEU A 1008 77.44 -5.99 -55.14
C LEU A 1008 78.10 -4.74 -54.54
N PHE A 1009 77.33 -3.94 -53.80
CA PHE A 1009 77.79 -2.68 -53.24
C PHE A 1009 77.57 -2.61 -51.73
N LEU A 1010 78.52 -1.98 -51.03
CA LEU A 1010 78.46 -1.67 -49.61
C LEU A 1010 78.54 -0.15 -49.41
N VAL A 1011 77.60 0.44 -48.68
CA VAL A 1011 77.58 1.88 -48.41
C VAL A 1011 78.58 2.21 -47.30
N ALA A 1012 79.62 3.01 -47.59
CA ALA A 1012 80.54 3.52 -46.58
C ALA A 1012 80.08 4.88 -46.03
N GLU A 1013 79.62 5.77 -46.91
CA GLU A 1013 79.09 7.10 -46.58
C GLU A 1013 77.95 7.45 -47.54
N GLY A 1014 76.94 8.20 -47.10
CA GLY A 1014 75.80 8.62 -47.92
C GLY A 1014 74.57 7.72 -47.84
N ILE A 1015 73.57 7.99 -48.70
CA ILE A 1015 72.29 7.25 -48.73
C ILE A 1015 71.98 6.80 -50.17
N VAL A 1016 71.64 5.53 -50.34
CA VAL A 1016 71.20 4.94 -51.61
C VAL A 1016 69.72 4.57 -51.52
N ALA A 1017 68.92 5.01 -52.48
CA ALA A 1017 67.54 4.59 -52.65
C ALA A 1017 67.47 3.42 -53.64
N LEU A 1018 66.78 2.35 -53.23
CA LEU A 1018 66.37 1.26 -54.12
C LEU A 1018 64.95 1.50 -54.59
N SER A 1019 64.68 1.29 -55.87
CA SER A 1019 63.36 1.46 -56.48
C SER A 1019 63.03 0.33 -57.45
N THR A 1020 61.76 -0.02 -57.62
CA THR A 1020 61.29 -0.92 -58.68
C THR A 1020 60.36 -0.15 -59.61
N THR A 1021 60.38 -0.47 -60.89
CA THR A 1021 59.41 0.04 -61.85
C THR A 1021 58.23 -0.93 -61.91
N GLY A 1022 57.02 -0.45 -61.60
CA GLY A 1022 55.79 -1.23 -61.73
C GLY A 1022 55.40 -1.48 -63.20
N LEU A 1023 54.42 -2.36 -63.44
CA LEU A 1023 53.89 -2.65 -64.80
C LEU A 1023 53.41 -1.40 -65.56
N ASP A 1024 53.08 -0.35 -64.81
CA ASP A 1024 52.54 0.92 -65.32
C ASP A 1024 53.63 1.97 -65.61
N GLY A 1025 54.92 1.60 -65.47
CA GLY A 1025 56.07 2.46 -65.73
C GLY A 1025 56.45 3.42 -64.58
N THR A 1026 55.74 3.38 -63.46
CA THR A 1026 55.99 4.21 -62.27
C THR A 1026 57.11 3.63 -61.39
N GLU A 1027 58.06 4.49 -61.00
CA GLU A 1027 59.17 4.15 -60.10
C GLU A 1027 58.68 4.16 -58.64
N ILE A 1028 58.67 3.00 -57.98
CA ILE A 1028 58.26 2.79 -56.60
C ILE A 1028 59.54 2.62 -55.76
N GLU A 1029 59.81 3.55 -54.84
CA GLU A 1029 60.94 3.44 -53.91
C GLU A 1029 60.69 2.28 -52.92
N LEU A 1030 61.58 1.28 -52.93
CA LEU A 1030 61.51 0.09 -52.08
C LEU A 1030 62.12 0.34 -50.69
N SER A 1031 63.28 0.99 -50.64
CA SER A 1031 64.02 1.21 -49.39
C SER A 1031 65.11 2.27 -49.54
N ARG A 1032 65.54 2.84 -48.41
CA ARG A 1032 66.71 3.74 -48.30
C ARG A 1032 67.78 3.07 -47.44
N LEU A 1033 68.99 3.00 -47.99
CA LEU A 1033 70.13 2.30 -47.41
C LEU A 1033 71.19 3.32 -46.98
N GLY A 1034 71.55 3.31 -45.70
CA GLY A 1034 72.60 4.15 -45.12
C GLY A 1034 73.93 3.41 -44.96
N PRO A 1035 74.94 4.03 -44.33
CA PRO A 1035 76.25 3.42 -44.09
C PRO A 1035 76.15 2.03 -43.42
N GLY A 1036 76.94 1.07 -43.90
CA GLY A 1036 76.94 -0.32 -43.49
C GLY A 1036 75.94 -1.22 -44.24
N ALA A 1037 75.04 -0.66 -45.04
CA ALA A 1037 74.07 -1.43 -45.81
C ALA A 1037 74.68 -2.04 -47.08
N LEU A 1038 74.31 -3.28 -47.36
CA LEU A 1038 74.69 -4.04 -48.55
C LEU A 1038 73.52 -4.12 -49.53
N PHE A 1039 73.78 -4.00 -50.83
CA PHE A 1039 72.75 -4.15 -51.87
C PHE A 1039 73.32 -4.64 -53.20
N GLY A 1040 72.45 -5.21 -54.03
CA GLY A 1040 72.79 -5.75 -55.34
C GLY A 1040 73.30 -7.20 -55.30
N GLU A 1041 73.20 -7.86 -54.15
CA GLU A 1041 73.62 -9.24 -53.94
C GLU A 1041 72.83 -10.26 -54.75
N SER A 1042 71.55 -9.97 -55.06
CA SER A 1042 70.63 -10.92 -55.73
C SER A 1042 71.14 -11.43 -57.09
N VAL A 1043 71.85 -10.57 -57.84
CA VAL A 1043 72.41 -10.90 -59.15
C VAL A 1043 73.51 -11.97 -59.07
N LEU A 1044 74.24 -12.01 -57.94
CA LEU A 1044 75.34 -12.93 -57.67
C LEU A 1044 74.86 -14.29 -57.13
N LEU A 1045 73.62 -14.34 -56.61
CA LEU A 1045 73.07 -15.49 -55.91
C LEU A 1045 72.12 -16.29 -56.82
N ASP A 1046 71.32 -15.60 -57.63
CA ASP A 1046 70.22 -16.21 -58.40
C ASP A 1046 70.52 -16.24 -59.92
N GLY A 1047 71.57 -15.53 -60.38
CA GLY A 1047 71.93 -15.36 -61.79
C GLY A 1047 70.91 -14.57 -62.62
N ALA A 1048 69.85 -14.06 -61.98
CA ALA A 1048 68.81 -13.25 -62.58
C ALA A 1048 69.26 -11.78 -62.72
N ALA A 1049 68.65 -11.03 -63.64
CA ALA A 1049 68.89 -9.59 -63.78
C ALA A 1049 68.54 -8.81 -62.50
N ARG A 1050 69.12 -7.61 -62.33
CA ARG A 1050 68.92 -6.75 -61.14
C ARG A 1050 67.43 -6.58 -60.82
N THR A 1051 67.04 -6.87 -59.58
CA THR A 1051 65.63 -6.88 -59.14
C THR A 1051 65.08 -5.48 -58.83
N SER A 1052 65.94 -4.48 -58.69
CA SER A 1052 65.60 -3.09 -58.45
C SER A 1052 66.56 -2.16 -59.21
N SER A 1053 66.22 -0.89 -59.33
CA SER A 1053 67.14 0.20 -59.64
C SER A 1053 67.75 0.73 -58.35
N ALA A 1054 68.96 1.25 -58.40
CA ALA A 1054 69.64 1.87 -57.27
C ALA A 1054 70.17 3.25 -57.66
N ARG A 1055 69.85 4.29 -56.87
CA ARG A 1055 70.26 5.68 -57.11
C ARG A 1055 70.66 6.36 -55.81
N THR A 1056 71.71 7.18 -55.83
CA THR A 1056 72.14 7.93 -54.64
C THR A 1056 71.22 9.13 -54.36
N LEU A 1057 70.90 9.39 -53.08
CA LEU A 1057 70.12 10.56 -52.63
C LEU A 1057 71.01 11.73 -52.18
N GLY A 1058 72.33 11.52 -52.08
CA GLY A 1058 73.37 12.50 -51.76
C GLY A 1058 74.73 12.03 -52.29
N PRO A 1059 75.81 12.81 -52.13
CA PRO A 1059 77.17 12.31 -52.35
C PRO A 1059 77.40 11.06 -51.50
N ALA A 1060 77.90 9.98 -52.10
CA ALA A 1060 78.12 8.71 -51.40
C ALA A 1060 79.49 8.11 -51.73
N LEU A 1061 80.07 7.41 -50.75
CA LEU A 1061 81.23 6.54 -50.91
C LEU A 1061 80.73 5.10 -50.79
N LEU A 1062 80.99 4.30 -51.81
CA LEU A 1062 80.55 2.91 -51.91
C LEU A 1062 81.75 2.00 -52.12
N TYR A 1063 81.69 0.76 -51.67
CA TYR A 1063 82.64 -0.28 -52.03
C TYR A 1063 81.96 -1.29 -52.95
N GLU A 1064 82.48 -1.45 -54.17
CA GLU A 1064 82.03 -2.46 -55.13
C GLU A 1064 82.84 -3.75 -54.95
N ILE A 1065 82.15 -4.88 -54.85
CA ILE A 1065 82.75 -6.22 -54.74
C ILE A 1065 82.26 -7.05 -55.93
N ASP A 1066 83.20 -7.48 -56.77
CA ASP A 1066 82.94 -8.27 -57.99
C ASP A 1066 82.76 -9.77 -57.68
N GLU A 1067 82.03 -10.48 -58.54
CA GLU A 1067 81.80 -11.93 -58.50
C GLU A 1067 83.10 -12.73 -58.35
N THR A 1068 84.16 -12.34 -59.07
CA THR A 1068 85.46 -13.02 -59.03
C THR A 1068 86.15 -12.87 -57.67
N VAL A 1069 86.04 -11.69 -57.05
CA VAL A 1069 86.59 -11.40 -55.72
C VAL A 1069 85.81 -12.16 -54.64
N LEU A 1070 84.47 -12.22 -54.78
CA LEU A 1070 83.61 -12.99 -53.90
C LEU A 1070 83.89 -14.50 -54.01
N ALA A 1071 84.07 -15.02 -55.23
CA ALA A 1071 84.39 -16.42 -55.47
C ALA A 1071 85.76 -16.82 -54.88
N GLN A 1072 86.78 -15.97 -55.03
CA GLN A 1072 88.10 -16.18 -54.44
C GLN A 1072 88.07 -16.17 -52.90
N ALA A 1073 87.26 -15.31 -52.29
CA ALA A 1073 87.10 -15.28 -50.84
C ALA A 1073 86.37 -16.53 -50.30
N LEU A 1074 85.47 -17.10 -51.09
CA LEU A 1074 84.73 -18.33 -50.77
C LEU A 1074 85.47 -19.63 -51.14
N ASP A 1075 86.69 -19.53 -51.68
CA ASP A 1075 87.47 -20.70 -52.08
C ASP A 1075 88.04 -21.44 -50.86
N GLY A 1076 87.72 -22.74 -50.76
CA GLY A 1076 88.06 -23.60 -49.61
C GLY A 1076 87.01 -23.75 -48.50
N GLN A 1077 85.80 -23.14 -48.59
CA GLN A 1077 84.74 -23.24 -47.57
C GLN A 1077 83.35 -23.67 -48.11
N PRO A 1078 83.13 -24.96 -48.41
CA PRO A 1078 81.90 -25.44 -49.05
C PRO A 1078 80.64 -25.31 -48.16
N SER A 1079 80.75 -25.46 -46.84
CA SER A 1079 79.64 -25.31 -45.89
C SER A 1079 79.11 -23.87 -45.80
N LEU A 1080 79.96 -22.89 -46.07
CA LEU A 1080 79.59 -21.47 -46.02
C LEU A 1080 78.87 -21.01 -47.28
N ARG A 1081 79.19 -21.63 -48.43
CA ARG A 1081 78.50 -21.39 -49.71
C ARG A 1081 77.02 -21.76 -49.62
N ASP A 1082 76.71 -22.90 -48.99
CA ASP A 1082 75.33 -23.33 -48.74
C ASP A 1082 74.58 -22.41 -47.75
N LEU A 1083 75.28 -21.88 -46.74
CA LEU A 1083 74.69 -20.98 -45.75
C LEU A 1083 74.36 -19.60 -46.34
N LEU A 1084 75.23 -19.07 -47.20
CA LEU A 1084 74.98 -17.83 -47.94
C LEU A 1084 73.83 -17.98 -48.95
N GLY A 1085 73.72 -19.13 -49.62
CA GLY A 1085 72.57 -19.44 -50.48
C GLY A 1085 71.23 -19.48 -49.71
N ARG A 1086 71.22 -19.99 -48.47
CA ARG A 1086 70.03 -19.97 -47.60
C ARG A 1086 69.67 -18.55 -47.14
N ILE A 1087 70.64 -17.77 -46.65
CA ILE A 1087 70.40 -16.39 -46.18
C ILE A 1087 69.89 -15.49 -47.32
N ALA A 1088 70.43 -15.66 -48.52
CA ALA A 1088 69.98 -15.00 -49.74
C ALA A 1088 68.51 -15.32 -50.07
N SER A 1089 68.15 -16.60 -50.09
CA SER A 1089 66.77 -17.03 -50.39
C SER A 1089 65.74 -16.50 -49.38
N THR A 1090 66.16 -16.30 -48.13
CA THR A 1090 65.28 -15.77 -47.07
C THR A 1090 65.01 -14.27 -47.27
N ARG A 1091 66.01 -13.50 -47.74
CA ARG A 1091 65.88 -12.06 -48.01
C ARG A 1091 65.13 -11.74 -49.30
N SER A 1092 65.22 -12.59 -50.33
CA SER A 1092 64.44 -12.44 -51.57
C SER A 1092 62.94 -12.74 -51.37
N ALA A 1093 62.56 -13.50 -50.33
CA ALA A 1093 61.17 -13.79 -49.99
C ALA A 1093 60.48 -12.63 -49.22
N ASP A 1094 61.21 -11.93 -48.34
CA ASP A 1094 60.71 -10.79 -47.56
C ASP A 1094 60.32 -9.57 -48.40
N GLY A 1095 60.81 -9.47 -49.64
CA GLY A 1095 60.51 -8.38 -50.58
C GLY A 1095 59.23 -8.56 -51.42
N ARG A 1096 58.47 -9.65 -51.24
CA ARG A 1096 57.25 -9.97 -52.02
C ARG A 1096 55.96 -10.05 -51.20
N ASP A 1097 55.92 -9.46 -50.01
CA ASP A 1097 54.73 -9.50 -49.15
C ASP A 1097 54.07 -8.12 -48.97
N THR A 1098 53.49 -7.59 -50.05
CA THR A 1098 52.42 -6.59 -49.98
C THR A 1098 51.32 -6.98 -50.95
N GLY A 1099 50.60 -8.05 -50.60
CA GLY A 1099 49.43 -8.50 -51.34
C GLY A 1099 48.89 -9.78 -50.70
N ARG A 1100 47.84 -9.64 -49.89
CA ARG A 1100 47.07 -10.72 -49.25
C ARG A 1100 47.10 -12.04 -50.05
N PRO A 1101 47.46 -13.17 -49.45
CA PRO A 1101 47.05 -14.47 -49.96
C PRO A 1101 45.63 -14.76 -49.46
N ASP A 1102 44.68 -14.78 -50.39
CA ASP A 1102 43.41 -15.49 -50.21
C ASP A 1102 43.69 -17.00 -50.04
N GLU A 1103 42.90 -17.63 -49.18
CA GLU A 1103 42.88 -19.06 -48.93
C GLU A 1103 42.50 -19.82 -50.21
N ASP A 1104 43.46 -20.41 -50.92
CA ASP A 1104 43.17 -21.64 -51.70
C ASP A 1104 44.37 -22.50 -52.17
N ASP A 1105 45.63 -22.06 -52.14
CA ASP A 1105 46.72 -22.81 -52.82
C ASP A 1105 47.56 -23.74 -51.93
N ARG A 1106 46.91 -24.59 -51.12
CA ARG A 1106 47.58 -25.67 -50.35
C ARG A 1106 47.76 -27.00 -51.11
N GLN A 1107 47.45 -27.07 -52.40
CA GLN A 1107 47.61 -28.31 -53.17
C GLN A 1107 48.06 -28.08 -54.62
N ARG A 1108 49.38 -27.94 -54.82
CA ARG A 1108 50.19 -28.25 -56.03
C ARG A 1108 51.61 -27.78 -55.69
N GLY A 1109 52.61 -28.62 -55.53
CA GLY A 1109 53.18 -29.47 -56.58
C GLY A 1109 54.67 -29.10 -56.67
N GLN A 1110 55.53 -30.09 -56.57
CA GLN A 1110 56.99 -30.02 -56.56
C GLN A 1110 57.57 -29.22 -57.76
N GLY A 1111 58.63 -28.44 -57.52
CA GLY A 1111 59.37 -27.70 -58.55
C GLY A 1111 60.85 -27.54 -58.18
N THR A 1112 61.63 -28.59 -58.47
CA THR A 1112 63.07 -28.61 -58.78
C THR A 1112 63.86 -27.27 -58.78
N GLY A 1113 64.62 -27.06 -57.71
CA GLY A 1113 66.10 -27.09 -57.75
C GLY A 1113 66.88 -25.92 -58.36
N MET A 1114 66.95 -24.78 -57.66
CA MET A 1114 68.05 -23.79 -57.76
C MET A 1114 69.43 -24.44 -57.53
N LEU A 1115 69.49 -25.47 -56.68
CA LEU A 1115 70.66 -26.32 -56.44
C LEU A 1115 71.13 -27.14 -57.66
N ALA A 1116 70.23 -27.46 -58.60
CA ALA A 1116 70.61 -28.18 -59.82
C ALA A 1116 71.38 -27.28 -60.79
N ARG A 1117 71.17 -25.95 -60.73
CA ARG A 1117 71.85 -24.96 -61.59
C ARG A 1117 73.20 -24.50 -61.04
N LEU A 1118 73.36 -24.48 -59.71
CA LEU A 1118 74.68 -24.27 -59.07
C LEU A 1118 75.66 -25.41 -59.36
N ARG A 1119 75.15 -26.63 -59.63
CA ARG A 1119 75.99 -27.77 -60.04
C ARG A 1119 76.55 -27.62 -61.46
N ASP A 1120 75.77 -27.04 -62.38
CA ASP A 1120 76.16 -26.85 -63.80
C ASP A 1120 77.05 -25.61 -64.01
N ALA A 1121 76.93 -24.56 -63.17
CA ALA A 1121 77.73 -23.34 -63.28
C ALA A 1121 79.18 -23.49 -62.77
N PHE A 1122 79.46 -24.47 -61.91
CA PHE A 1122 80.72 -24.57 -61.17
C PHE A 1122 81.52 -25.88 -61.38
N GLY A 1123 81.16 -26.72 -62.36
CA GLY A 1123 82.05 -27.73 -62.95
C GLY A 1123 82.66 -28.78 -62.00
N PHE A 1124 81.83 -29.62 -61.38
CA PHE A 1124 82.31 -30.78 -60.60
C PHE A 1124 82.30 -32.07 -61.45
N SER A 1125 83.38 -32.87 -61.36
CA SER A 1125 83.53 -34.19 -61.99
C SER A 1125 83.42 -35.32 -60.95
N ASP A 1126 82.75 -36.41 -61.33
CA ASP A 1126 82.44 -37.59 -60.50
C ASP A 1126 83.68 -38.44 -60.17
N VAL A 1127 83.79 -38.94 -58.92
CA VAL A 1127 84.24 -40.31 -58.59
C VAL A 1127 83.62 -40.80 -57.27
N ASN A 1128 83.11 -42.04 -57.33
CA ASN A 1128 82.53 -42.89 -56.28
C ASN A 1128 83.33 -43.04 -54.97
N ALA A 1129 82.64 -43.04 -53.82
CA ALA A 1129 82.57 -44.09 -52.78
C ALA A 1129 82.05 -43.50 -51.46
#